data_AF-A0A550CKU8-F1
#
_entry.id   AF-A0A550CKU8-F1
#
_cell.length_a   1.000
_cell.length_b   1.000
_cell.length_c   1.000
_cell.angle_alpha   90.00
_cell.angle_beta   90.00
_cell.angle_gamma   90.00
#
_symmetry.space_group_name_H-M   'P 1'
#
loop_
_entity.id
_entity.type
_entity.pdbx_description
1 polymer ?
#
loop_
_entity_poly.entity_id
_entity_poly.type
_entity_poly.pdbx_seq_one_letter_code
_entity_poly.pdbx_strand_id
1 'polypeptide(L)'
;MAEEEISGSPGCLSLDQHSDLHTNGSSYERPPMPQQLDSADSSSLPRTTSLSPRRSIDGSIASDNSRWPDGLSTAEDADVRDTSFGGTETATLVDQNFDENVLRALCDLNCGIPLLLDRIKQGMISCREGSSFLKKRAAIEEEYARSMQKLARSTTEAYAMNDGKAGSYVIAWQASVRVHERLAENRLKFSHRLHETSEELLNLSKEVDKSRKLTKDLATRYERALQESEALTEKSKNRLDATSEELERLLLQKEGESFRDNPVQARSGAGGKRVIGKAVAKGGLLLKGKNPGNIQRQEDDVRQRMSAASDAYRKAVTDTQAMRQEYFNFQLPRILRTLKETNDEIDLGIQYHLTRYAFLFESTMLSDGTTLAPTDDDAPTPGLKAAFESIDNRKDFRTFMQNYAYAHNDAKAGPRREGPADEGFLPPLPVHHGDKNNSSSALSTSPNTPNGAPDKGRSTFGVDLAEQMVRDNVEVPRIVEKCCQAIEKYGLRSQGIYRLSGTTSKVQNLRQRLDKDLDSVDLDSQEWSSDINNVASVIKQWLRELPDPLLTYSLRQGFVEAARIENDRLRHIRLHERVNDLPDANYATLKYIMGHLHRITQHSEENAMTMSNLAIVFGPTMFGQMTPSTGADGQVTGGLGDMPCQNLAIETILKHYTDIFVDESEET
;
A
#
# COMPACT_ATOMS: atom_id res chain seq x y z
N MET A 1 -44.34 -9.76 27.68
CA MET A 1 -44.80 -8.96 28.85
C MET A 1 -45.65 -9.94 29.63
N ALA A 2 -45.19 -10.35 30.82
CA ALA A 2 -45.36 -11.73 31.31
C ALA A 2 -44.57 -12.76 30.43
N GLU A 3 -44.13 -13.94 30.89
CA GLU A 3 -44.13 -14.54 32.25
C GLU A 3 -43.06 -15.67 32.36
N GLU A 4 -42.74 -16.14 33.60
CA GLU A 4 -42.11 -17.45 33.98
C GLU A 4 -40.68 -17.81 33.46
N GLU A 5 -39.84 -18.69 34.06
CA GLU A 5 -39.75 -19.41 35.37
C GLU A 5 -38.23 -19.71 35.65
N ILE A 6 -37.67 -19.51 36.87
CA ILE A 6 -37.41 -20.45 37.99
C ILE A 6 -36.24 -21.49 37.88
N SER A 7 -35.29 -21.39 38.85
CA SER A 7 -34.28 -22.38 39.32
C SER A 7 -33.11 -22.77 38.38
N GLY A 8 -31.94 -23.25 38.86
CA GLY A 8 -31.48 -23.45 40.25
C GLY A 8 -30.01 -23.93 40.36
N SER A 9 -29.44 -23.86 41.57
CA SER A 9 -28.11 -24.42 41.96
C SER A 9 -28.31 -25.79 42.68
N PRO A 10 -27.28 -26.51 43.21
CA PRO A 10 -25.82 -26.29 43.21
C PRO A 10 -24.99 -27.54 42.81
N GLY A 11 -23.66 -27.51 43.02
CA GLY A 11 -22.83 -28.72 42.99
C GLY A 11 -21.35 -28.48 43.33
N CYS A 12 -20.85 -29.08 44.41
CA CYS A 12 -19.43 -29.11 44.78
C CYS A 12 -19.09 -30.48 45.40
N LEU A 13 -18.10 -31.18 44.84
CA LEU A 13 -17.46 -32.36 45.43
C LEU A 13 -15.99 -32.42 44.98
N SER A 14 -15.15 -33.00 45.85
CA SER A 14 -13.73 -33.27 45.63
C SER A 14 -13.48 -34.78 45.48
N LEU A 15 -12.36 -35.16 44.85
CA LEU A 15 -11.35 -36.01 45.48
C LEU A 15 -10.00 -35.98 44.73
N ASP A 16 -8.98 -36.53 45.38
CA ASP A 16 -7.55 -36.41 45.04
C ASP A 16 -7.00 -37.48 44.07
N GLN A 17 -5.66 -37.46 43.92
CA GLN A 17 -4.76 -38.42 43.25
C GLN A 17 -4.50 -38.12 41.75
N HIS A 18 -3.26 -38.18 41.24
CA HIS A 18 -1.98 -38.66 41.81
C HIS A 18 -0.83 -37.66 41.56
N SER A 19 0.27 -37.79 42.32
CA SER A 19 1.53 -37.08 42.07
C SER A 19 2.36 -37.74 40.97
N ASP A 20 3.29 -36.98 40.34
CA ASP A 20 4.75 -37.23 40.43
C ASP A 20 5.61 -36.33 39.49
N LEU A 21 6.85 -36.06 39.93
CA LEU A 21 8.05 -35.61 39.18
C LEU A 21 8.01 -34.23 38.44
N HIS A 22 8.78 -33.21 38.88
CA HIS A 22 10.23 -32.96 38.68
C HIS A 22 10.60 -32.50 37.23
N THR A 23 11.40 -31.46 36.93
CA THR A 23 12.18 -30.49 37.75
C THR A 23 12.53 -29.19 36.95
N ASN A 24 13.11 -28.18 37.61
CA ASN A 24 13.79 -27.01 37.00
C ASN A 24 15.00 -27.39 36.10
N GLY A 25 15.43 -26.47 35.21
CA GLY A 25 16.88 -26.14 35.13
C GLY A 25 17.58 -25.94 33.77
N SER A 26 17.45 -24.74 33.18
CA SER A 26 18.55 -23.89 32.64
C SER A 26 19.54 -24.34 31.52
N SER A 27 19.93 -23.33 30.73
CA SER A 27 21.24 -23.15 30.04
C SER A 27 21.53 -23.81 28.68
N TYR A 28 22.52 -23.22 27.98
CA TYR A 28 23.25 -23.66 26.77
C TYR A 28 22.49 -23.60 25.41
N GLU A 29 23.13 -23.29 24.27
CA GLU A 29 24.23 -22.36 23.97
C GLU A 29 24.23 -22.06 22.44
N ARG A 30 24.91 -21.01 21.96
CA ARG A 30 24.94 -20.66 20.51
C ARG A 30 26.15 -21.28 19.80
N PRO A 31 25.97 -22.13 18.75
CA PRO A 31 27.08 -22.56 17.89
C PRO A 31 27.45 -21.48 16.84
N PRO A 32 28.74 -21.36 16.45
CA PRO A 32 29.22 -20.38 15.46
C PRO A 32 29.27 -20.92 14.02
N MET A 33 29.45 -20.03 13.04
CA MET A 33 29.77 -20.40 11.64
C MET A 33 31.27 -20.71 11.46
N PRO A 34 31.64 -21.64 10.55
CA PRO A 34 33.03 -21.81 10.08
C PRO A 34 33.39 -20.83 8.94
N GLN A 35 34.68 -20.53 8.79
CA GLN A 35 35.25 -19.75 7.69
C GLN A 35 36.03 -20.62 6.68
N GLN A 36 36.61 -19.98 5.66
CA GLN A 36 37.31 -20.55 4.49
C GLN A 36 38.52 -21.44 4.81
N LEU A 37 38.93 -22.23 3.80
CA LEU A 37 40.32 -22.64 3.54
C LEU A 37 40.58 -22.68 2.02
N ASP A 38 41.81 -22.39 1.60
CA ASP A 38 42.23 -22.20 0.20
C ASP A 38 42.89 -23.45 -0.43
N SER A 39 42.93 -23.53 -1.78
CA SER A 39 44.21 -23.51 -2.56
C SER A 39 44.01 -23.72 -4.09
N ALA A 40 45.05 -23.38 -4.87
CA ALA A 40 45.08 -23.18 -6.34
C ALA A 40 45.26 -24.49 -7.18
N ASP A 41 45.38 -24.54 -8.52
CA ASP A 41 45.55 -23.55 -9.62
C ASP A 41 45.01 -24.18 -10.95
N SER A 42 45.13 -23.72 -12.22
CA SER A 42 45.93 -22.67 -12.89
C SER A 42 45.38 -22.25 -14.27
N SER A 43 45.74 -21.03 -14.73
CA SER A 43 45.72 -20.52 -16.13
C SER A 43 44.34 -20.31 -16.83
N SER A 44 44.12 -19.32 -17.72
CA SER A 44 45.00 -18.29 -18.31
C SER A 44 44.28 -16.91 -18.53
N LEU A 45 45.05 -15.87 -18.90
CA LEU A 45 44.71 -14.41 -18.96
C LEU A 45 44.33 -13.92 -20.38
N PRO A 46 44.05 -12.61 -20.65
CA PRO A 46 43.65 -11.43 -19.84
C PRO A 46 42.29 -10.80 -20.32
N ARG A 47 41.63 -9.77 -19.75
CA ARG A 47 41.81 -8.76 -18.67
C ARG A 47 42.34 -7.33 -19.04
N THR A 48 41.43 -6.41 -19.35
CA THR A 48 41.51 -4.94 -19.08
C THR A 48 40.08 -4.37 -18.86
N THR A 49 39.58 -4.17 -17.63
CA THR A 49 39.75 -3.00 -16.72
C THR A 49 39.19 -1.66 -17.22
N SER A 50 38.16 -1.16 -16.54
CA SER A 50 37.70 0.23 -16.55
C SER A 50 37.51 0.74 -15.12
N LEU A 51 37.68 2.05 -14.88
CA LEU A 51 36.92 2.87 -13.89
C LEU A 51 37.47 4.31 -13.80
N SER A 52 36.61 5.30 -14.11
CA SER A 52 36.60 6.68 -13.56
C SER A 52 37.78 7.63 -13.94
N PRO A 53 37.72 8.98 -13.70
CA PRO A 53 36.72 9.73 -12.92
C PRO A 53 36.21 11.11 -13.46
N ARG A 54 35.18 11.65 -12.76
CA ARG A 54 34.85 13.08 -12.47
C ARG A 54 34.17 14.05 -13.49
N ARG A 55 33.10 14.68 -12.97
CA ARG A 55 32.61 16.10 -13.10
C ARG A 55 32.19 16.71 -14.46
N SER A 56 30.87 16.76 -14.66
CA SER A 56 29.98 17.95 -14.62
C SER A 56 30.36 19.32 -15.24
N ILE A 57 29.35 19.90 -15.95
CA ILE A 57 28.98 21.33 -16.19
C ILE A 57 29.00 21.81 -17.67
N ASP A 58 27.87 22.43 -18.07
CA ASP A 58 27.53 23.26 -19.26
C ASP A 58 27.72 22.71 -20.69
N GLY A 59 26.90 23.22 -21.64
CA GLY A 59 27.07 22.95 -23.08
C GLY A 59 25.79 22.85 -23.94
N SER A 60 24.95 23.89 -23.95
CA SER A 60 23.69 24.00 -24.71
C SER A 60 23.72 23.69 -26.22
N ILE A 61 22.61 23.11 -26.73
CA ILE A 61 22.08 23.17 -28.12
C ILE A 61 22.82 22.38 -29.23
N ALA A 62 22.16 21.30 -29.67
CA ALA A 62 21.91 21.00 -31.10
C ALA A 62 20.67 20.10 -31.21
N SER A 63 19.86 20.27 -32.26
CA SER A 63 18.60 19.54 -32.49
C SER A 63 18.71 18.48 -33.59
N ASP A 64 18.00 17.36 -33.45
CA ASP A 64 17.36 16.74 -34.61
C ASP A 64 16.05 16.02 -34.24
N ASN A 65 15.19 15.78 -35.23
CA ASN A 65 13.83 15.29 -35.07
C ASN A 65 13.71 13.76 -35.12
N SER A 66 12.77 13.21 -34.34
CA SER A 66 12.07 11.96 -34.67
C SER A 66 10.68 11.98 -34.04
N ARG A 67 9.66 12.11 -34.90
CA ARG A 67 8.28 12.46 -34.55
C ARG A 67 7.36 11.26 -34.79
N TRP A 68 6.75 10.73 -33.73
CA TRP A 68 5.71 9.68 -33.84
C TRP A 68 4.30 10.30 -33.77
N PRO A 69 3.27 9.72 -34.40
CA PRO A 69 2.01 10.43 -34.66
C PRO A 69 0.93 10.22 -33.60
N ASP A 70 0.24 11.31 -33.24
CA ASP A 70 -1.07 11.27 -32.58
C ASP A 70 -2.19 10.81 -33.55
N GLY A 71 -3.27 10.22 -33.02
CA GLY A 71 -4.48 9.97 -33.82
C GLY A 71 -5.52 9.04 -33.17
N LEU A 72 -6.42 9.60 -32.35
CA LEU A 72 -7.62 8.91 -31.85
C LEU A 72 -8.88 9.66 -32.29
N SER A 73 -9.71 9.06 -33.16
CA SER A 73 -11.13 9.45 -33.29
C SER A 73 -11.99 8.38 -33.97
N THR A 74 -13.06 7.97 -33.29
CA THR A 74 -14.42 7.66 -33.79
C THR A 74 -14.62 7.29 -35.28
N ALA A 75 -15.18 6.10 -35.57
CA ALA A 75 -16.57 5.94 -36.04
C ALA A 75 -16.95 4.51 -36.50
N GLU A 76 -18.23 4.24 -36.28
CA GLU A 76 -19.19 3.19 -36.68
C GLU A 76 -19.00 2.40 -38.01
N ASP A 77 -19.41 1.12 -37.93
CA ASP A 77 -20.06 0.23 -38.91
C ASP A 77 -19.53 -0.08 -40.34
N ALA A 78 -19.64 -1.37 -40.68
CA ALA A 78 -19.53 -2.01 -42.01
C ALA A 78 -18.14 -1.97 -42.70
N ASP A 79 -17.81 -2.85 -43.66
CA ASP A 79 -18.58 -3.90 -44.33
C ASP A 79 -17.72 -5.16 -44.60
N VAL A 80 -18.35 -6.29 -44.94
CA VAL A 80 -17.68 -7.58 -45.20
C VAL A 80 -17.28 -7.74 -46.66
N ARG A 81 -15.99 -8.04 -46.95
CA ARG A 81 -15.60 -8.72 -48.21
C ARG A 81 -14.26 -9.47 -48.19
N ASP A 82 -14.40 -10.78 -48.01
CA ASP A 82 -13.70 -11.87 -48.71
C ASP A 82 -12.65 -11.49 -49.78
N THR A 83 -11.43 -12.03 -49.61
CA THR A 83 -10.53 -12.37 -50.73
C THR A 83 -9.84 -13.71 -50.49
N SER A 84 -10.48 -14.79 -50.90
CA SER A 84 -9.86 -16.12 -50.99
C SER A 84 -8.81 -16.20 -52.13
N PHE A 85 -7.61 -16.67 -51.80
CA PHE A 85 -6.68 -17.28 -52.77
C PHE A 85 -5.92 -18.42 -52.10
N GLY A 86 -5.88 -19.59 -52.73
CA GLY A 86 -5.30 -20.80 -52.16
C GLY A 86 -3.96 -21.19 -52.79
N GLY A 87 -3.09 -21.80 -51.98
CA GLY A 87 -1.85 -22.44 -52.42
C GLY A 87 -1.40 -23.43 -51.34
N THR A 88 -1.41 -24.73 -51.64
CA THR A 88 -1.04 -25.79 -50.71
C THR A 88 0.45 -26.12 -50.80
N GLU A 89 1.21 -25.85 -49.75
CA GLU A 89 2.47 -26.54 -49.49
C GLU A 89 2.74 -26.67 -47.97
N THR A 90 3.74 -27.47 -47.59
CA THR A 90 3.76 -28.12 -46.26
C THR A 90 4.74 -27.54 -45.25
N ALA A 91 4.27 -27.52 -43.99
CA ALA A 91 5.03 -27.56 -42.73
C ALA A 91 5.70 -26.25 -42.22
N THR A 92 5.80 -26.19 -40.89
CA THR A 92 6.66 -25.29 -40.10
C THR A 92 6.55 -23.78 -40.36
N LEU A 93 5.37 -23.21 -40.07
CA LEU A 93 5.33 -21.92 -39.39
C LEU A 93 5.50 -22.15 -37.88
N VAL A 94 6.75 -22.20 -37.42
CA VAL A 94 7.07 -21.97 -36.00
C VAL A 94 7.18 -20.46 -35.84
N ASP A 95 6.37 -19.87 -34.97
CA ASP A 95 6.46 -18.44 -34.65
C ASP A 95 7.84 -18.15 -34.04
N GLN A 96 8.55 -17.16 -34.58
CA GLN A 96 9.94 -16.86 -34.22
C GLN A 96 10.08 -16.30 -32.80
N ASN A 97 8.97 -15.96 -32.14
CA ASN A 97 8.95 -15.45 -30.77
C ASN A 97 8.80 -16.54 -29.68
N PHE A 98 8.56 -17.81 -30.03
CA PHE A 98 8.32 -18.86 -29.03
C PHE A 98 9.62 -19.55 -28.58
N ASP A 99 9.87 -19.61 -27.26
CA ASP A 99 11.06 -20.26 -26.71
C ASP A 99 10.96 -21.79 -26.75
N GLU A 100 11.42 -22.35 -27.86
CA GLU A 100 11.53 -23.79 -28.09
C GLU A 100 12.47 -24.52 -27.11
N ASN A 101 13.35 -23.84 -26.38
CA ASN A 101 14.17 -24.46 -25.34
C ASN A 101 13.35 -24.64 -24.06
N VAL A 102 12.57 -23.64 -23.68
CA VAL A 102 11.56 -23.74 -22.61
C VAL A 102 10.52 -24.81 -22.96
N LEU A 103 10.10 -24.94 -24.23
CA LEU A 103 9.20 -26.02 -24.64
C LEU A 103 9.78 -27.42 -24.39
N ARG A 104 11.03 -27.66 -24.78
CA ARG A 104 11.71 -28.95 -24.54
C ARG A 104 11.81 -29.25 -23.05
N ALA A 105 12.26 -28.27 -22.26
CA ALA A 105 12.32 -28.41 -20.80
C ALA A 105 10.94 -28.69 -20.16
N LEU A 106 9.86 -28.14 -20.71
CA LEU A 106 8.49 -28.43 -20.25
C LEU A 106 8.02 -29.84 -20.67
N CYS A 107 8.44 -30.35 -21.83
CA CYS A 107 8.17 -31.72 -22.28
C CYS A 107 8.94 -32.77 -21.47
N ASP A 108 10.18 -32.46 -21.05
CA ASP A 108 11.02 -33.32 -20.21
C ASP A 108 10.51 -33.39 -18.75
N LEU A 109 9.64 -32.45 -18.34
CA LEU A 109 9.04 -32.42 -17.00
C LEU A 109 7.74 -33.23 -16.94
N ASN A 110 7.73 -34.28 -16.10
CA ASN A 110 6.53 -35.03 -15.71
C ASN A 110 5.39 -34.17 -15.11
N CYS A 111 5.66 -32.91 -14.79
CA CYS A 111 4.72 -31.94 -14.23
C CYS A 111 4.52 -30.66 -15.09
N GLY A 112 4.97 -30.64 -16.36
CA GLY A 112 4.88 -29.44 -17.20
C GLY A 112 3.46 -28.88 -17.36
N ILE A 113 2.45 -29.75 -17.52
CA ILE A 113 1.04 -29.36 -17.62
C ILE A 113 0.53 -28.71 -16.31
N PRO A 114 0.56 -29.38 -15.13
CA PRO A 114 0.09 -28.76 -13.89
C PRO A 114 0.90 -27.51 -13.48
N LEU A 115 2.20 -27.47 -13.77
CA LEU A 115 3.06 -26.29 -13.56
C LEU A 115 2.50 -25.05 -14.28
N LEU A 116 2.21 -25.16 -15.58
CA LEU A 116 1.63 -24.06 -16.34
C LEU A 116 0.19 -23.74 -15.88
N LEU A 117 -0.63 -24.74 -15.58
CA LEU A 117 -2.01 -24.51 -15.11
C LEU A 117 -2.08 -23.71 -13.80
N ASP A 118 -1.21 -23.98 -12.83
CA ASP A 118 -1.11 -23.20 -11.60
C ASP A 118 -0.38 -21.86 -11.80
N ARG A 119 0.58 -21.75 -12.73
CA ARG A 119 1.20 -20.46 -13.07
C ARG A 119 0.19 -19.49 -13.74
N ILE A 120 -0.58 -19.95 -14.74
CA ILE A 120 -1.66 -19.16 -15.34
C ILE A 120 -2.69 -18.75 -14.27
N LYS A 121 -2.99 -19.63 -13.30
CA LYS A 121 -3.88 -19.34 -12.17
C LYS A 121 -3.33 -18.22 -11.27
N GLN A 122 -2.02 -18.15 -11.05
CA GLN A 122 -1.37 -17.03 -10.36
C GLN A 122 -1.51 -15.73 -11.17
N GLY A 123 -1.18 -15.75 -12.46
CA GLY A 123 -1.32 -14.59 -13.36
C GLY A 123 -2.76 -14.05 -13.38
N MET A 124 -3.75 -14.93 -13.51
CA MET A 124 -5.17 -14.58 -13.41
C MET A 124 -5.57 -13.95 -12.06
N ILE A 125 -4.91 -14.29 -10.96
CA ILE A 125 -5.17 -13.65 -9.64
C ILE A 125 -4.59 -12.25 -9.65
N SER A 126 -3.32 -12.09 -10.04
CA SER A 126 -2.64 -10.79 -10.17
C SER A 126 -3.41 -9.83 -11.08
N CYS A 127 -3.94 -10.32 -12.21
CA CYS A 127 -4.76 -9.55 -13.14
C CYS A 127 -6.07 -9.06 -12.51
N ARG A 128 -6.77 -9.91 -11.74
CA ARG A 128 -8.00 -9.53 -11.03
C ARG A 128 -7.77 -8.58 -9.87
N GLU A 129 -6.66 -8.69 -9.15
CA GLU A 129 -6.29 -7.70 -8.13
C GLU A 129 -5.88 -6.36 -8.75
N GLY A 130 -5.15 -6.38 -9.88
CA GLY A 130 -4.86 -5.16 -10.66
C GLY A 130 -6.13 -4.47 -11.17
N SER A 131 -7.07 -5.24 -11.73
CA SER A 131 -8.40 -4.74 -12.12
C SER A 131 -9.17 -4.17 -10.91
N SER A 132 -9.24 -4.91 -9.79
CA SER A 132 -9.87 -4.49 -8.53
C SER A 132 -9.30 -3.17 -8.01
N PHE A 133 -7.97 -3.02 -8.05
CA PHE A 133 -7.28 -1.79 -7.67
C PHE A 133 -7.61 -0.61 -8.60
N LEU A 134 -7.46 -0.77 -9.92
CA LEU A 134 -7.73 0.31 -10.87
C LEU A 134 -9.22 0.71 -10.88
N LYS A 135 -10.13 -0.25 -10.71
CA LYS A 135 -11.58 0.01 -10.61
C LYS A 135 -11.94 0.80 -9.36
N LYS A 136 -11.31 0.50 -8.22
CA LYS A 136 -11.42 1.31 -7.01
C LYS A 136 -10.83 2.70 -7.26
N ARG A 137 -9.59 2.79 -7.76
CA ARG A 137 -8.91 4.08 -8.01
C ARG A 137 -9.69 4.99 -8.97
N ALA A 138 -10.38 4.43 -9.96
CA ALA A 138 -11.28 5.18 -10.84
C ALA A 138 -12.39 5.91 -10.07
N ALA A 139 -13.05 5.24 -9.11
CA ALA A 139 -14.09 5.84 -8.28
C ALA A 139 -13.56 6.98 -7.40
N ILE A 140 -12.34 6.84 -6.85
CA ILE A 140 -11.63 7.88 -6.09
C ILE A 140 -11.47 9.16 -6.92
N GLU A 141 -10.91 9.03 -8.12
CA GLU A 141 -10.69 10.17 -9.02
C GLU A 141 -12.03 10.74 -9.54
N GLU A 142 -13.08 9.93 -9.63
CA GLU A 142 -14.44 10.37 -10.02
C GLU A 142 -15.10 11.22 -8.93
N GLU A 143 -15.07 10.77 -7.67
CA GLU A 143 -15.67 11.50 -6.55
C GLU A 143 -14.91 12.81 -6.24
N TYR A 144 -13.57 12.80 -6.34
CA TYR A 144 -12.78 14.04 -6.32
C TYR A 144 -13.24 15.02 -7.40
N ALA A 145 -13.30 14.57 -8.65
CA ALA A 145 -13.66 15.41 -9.79
C ALA A 145 -15.08 15.98 -9.66
N ARG A 146 -16.07 15.13 -9.34
CA ARG A 146 -17.47 15.55 -9.17
C ARG A 146 -17.64 16.51 -8.00
N SER A 147 -16.94 16.28 -6.88
CA SER A 147 -16.96 17.16 -5.72
C SER A 147 -16.34 18.53 -6.03
N MET A 148 -15.20 18.55 -6.73
CA MET A 148 -14.51 19.78 -7.12
C MET A 148 -15.33 20.61 -8.13
N GLN A 149 -15.94 19.97 -9.14
CA GLN A 149 -16.87 20.66 -10.06
C GLN A 149 -18.08 21.26 -9.32
N LYS A 150 -18.66 20.53 -8.37
CA LYS A 150 -19.78 21.01 -7.55
C LYS A 150 -19.38 22.20 -6.67
N LEU A 151 -18.21 22.13 -6.03
CA LEU A 151 -17.66 23.22 -5.22
C LEU A 151 -17.41 24.48 -6.07
N ALA A 152 -16.78 24.33 -7.23
CA ALA A 152 -16.46 25.45 -8.11
C ALA A 152 -17.71 26.18 -8.64
N ARG A 153 -18.71 25.43 -9.10
CA ARG A 153 -19.99 25.99 -9.57
C ARG A 153 -20.75 26.70 -8.45
N SER A 154 -20.96 26.02 -7.32
CA SER A 154 -21.66 26.62 -6.17
C SER A 154 -20.92 27.82 -5.59
N THR A 155 -19.58 27.85 -5.65
CA THR A 155 -18.77 29.02 -5.28
C THR A 155 -18.99 30.20 -6.23
N THR A 156 -19.09 29.94 -7.54
CA THR A 156 -19.36 30.97 -8.57
C THR A 156 -20.77 31.54 -8.42
N GLU A 157 -21.77 30.66 -8.25
CA GLU A 157 -23.17 31.01 -8.00
C GLU A 157 -23.32 31.83 -6.71
N ALA A 158 -22.73 31.38 -5.60
CA ALA A 158 -22.78 32.08 -4.33
C ALA A 158 -22.11 33.47 -4.40
N TYR A 159 -21.00 33.62 -5.14
CA TYR A 159 -20.38 34.93 -5.32
C TYR A 159 -21.23 35.86 -6.20
N ALA A 160 -21.91 35.33 -7.22
CA ALA A 160 -22.78 36.11 -8.09
C ALA A 160 -24.11 36.55 -7.43
N MET A 161 -24.54 35.88 -6.36
CA MET A 161 -25.79 36.15 -5.63
C MET A 161 -25.61 37.03 -4.37
N ASN A 162 -24.38 37.49 -4.08
CA ASN A 162 -24.06 38.35 -2.95
C ASN A 162 -23.37 39.65 -3.42
N ASP A 163 -23.43 40.71 -2.60
CA ASP A 163 -22.66 41.95 -2.80
C ASP A 163 -21.16 41.73 -2.50
N GLY A 164 -20.51 40.89 -3.31
CA GLY A 164 -19.09 40.60 -3.25
C GLY A 164 -18.22 41.77 -3.71
N LYS A 165 -16.93 41.72 -3.35
CA LYS A 165 -15.93 42.71 -3.76
C LYS A 165 -15.71 42.69 -5.28
N ALA A 166 -16.28 43.69 -5.96
CA ALA A 166 -16.08 43.93 -7.39
C ALA A 166 -14.65 44.41 -7.74
N GLY A 167 -14.32 44.41 -9.03
CA GLY A 167 -13.03 44.87 -9.56
C GLY A 167 -12.09 43.72 -9.92
N SER A 168 -10.78 43.94 -9.78
CA SER A 168 -9.75 42.93 -10.04
C SER A 168 -9.89 41.70 -9.14
N TYR A 169 -10.35 41.87 -7.89
CA TYR A 169 -10.59 40.75 -6.97
C TYR A 169 -11.54 39.68 -7.52
N VAL A 170 -12.72 40.05 -8.03
CA VAL A 170 -13.68 39.05 -8.55
C VAL A 170 -13.18 38.39 -9.84
N ILE A 171 -12.41 39.11 -10.67
CA ILE A 171 -11.79 38.56 -11.88
C ILE A 171 -10.74 37.49 -11.50
N ALA A 172 -9.88 37.79 -10.52
CA ALA A 172 -8.91 36.85 -9.98
C ALA A 172 -9.58 35.62 -9.33
N TRP A 173 -10.64 35.84 -8.55
CA TRP A 173 -11.43 34.78 -7.93
C TRP A 173 -12.06 33.85 -8.98
N GLN A 174 -12.74 34.40 -9.99
CA GLN A 174 -13.31 33.62 -11.09
C GLN A 174 -12.24 32.91 -11.95
N ALA A 175 -11.04 33.47 -12.10
CA ALA A 175 -9.92 32.76 -12.72
C ALA A 175 -9.48 31.54 -11.89
N SER A 176 -9.28 31.71 -10.57
CA SER A 176 -8.91 30.60 -9.68
C SER A 176 -9.95 29.47 -9.66
N VAL A 177 -11.25 29.81 -9.65
CA VAL A 177 -12.33 28.81 -9.69
C VAL A 177 -12.34 28.03 -11.01
N ARG A 178 -12.11 28.67 -12.16
CA ARG A 178 -11.97 27.98 -13.46
C ARG A 178 -10.76 27.05 -13.54
N VAL A 179 -9.64 27.39 -12.88
CA VAL A 179 -8.49 26.48 -12.74
C VAL A 179 -8.93 25.21 -11.99
N HIS A 180 -9.69 25.34 -10.89
CA HIS A 180 -10.24 24.18 -10.17
C HIS A 180 -11.26 23.37 -10.99
N GLU A 181 -12.12 24.01 -11.80
CA GLU A 181 -13.00 23.29 -12.74
C GLU A 181 -12.19 22.48 -13.75
N ARG A 182 -11.11 23.05 -14.31
CA ARG A 182 -10.29 22.36 -15.32
C ARG A 182 -9.50 21.20 -14.74
N LEU A 183 -8.92 21.34 -13.55
CA LEU A 183 -8.32 20.22 -12.82
C LEU A 183 -9.35 19.10 -12.60
N ALA A 184 -10.57 19.45 -12.21
CA ALA A 184 -11.63 18.47 -12.03
C ALA A 184 -12.02 17.76 -13.35
N GLU A 185 -12.05 18.45 -14.49
CA GLU A 185 -12.23 17.81 -15.80
C GLU A 185 -11.10 16.83 -16.16
N ASN A 186 -9.84 17.19 -15.89
CA ASN A 186 -8.69 16.31 -16.16
C ASN A 186 -8.84 15.00 -15.37
N ARG A 187 -9.22 15.10 -14.09
CA ARG A 187 -9.37 13.95 -13.20
C ARG A 187 -10.60 13.10 -13.49
N LEU A 188 -11.69 13.69 -13.98
CA LEU A 188 -12.84 12.93 -14.51
C LEU A 188 -12.45 12.11 -15.77
N LYS A 189 -11.66 12.69 -16.68
CA LYS A 189 -11.15 11.97 -17.87
C LYS A 189 -10.21 10.84 -17.46
N PHE A 190 -9.30 11.09 -16.51
CA PHE A 190 -8.39 10.08 -15.97
C PHE A 190 -9.16 8.93 -15.30
N SER A 191 -10.15 9.23 -14.44
CA SER A 191 -11.06 8.25 -13.84
C SER A 191 -11.68 7.30 -14.87
N HIS A 192 -12.26 7.84 -15.95
CA HIS A 192 -12.86 7.02 -17.01
C HIS A 192 -11.84 6.12 -17.71
N ARG A 193 -10.60 6.58 -17.95
CA ARG A 193 -9.51 5.75 -18.51
C ARG A 193 -9.02 4.66 -17.54
N LEU A 194 -9.05 4.92 -16.23
CA LEU A 194 -8.77 3.89 -15.21
C LEU A 194 -9.86 2.83 -15.19
N HIS A 195 -11.13 3.23 -15.30
CA HIS A 195 -12.27 2.31 -15.33
C HIS A 195 -12.23 1.40 -16.56
N GLU A 196 -12.01 1.99 -17.75
CA GLU A 196 -11.80 1.30 -19.02
C GLU A 196 -10.67 0.25 -18.92
N THR A 197 -9.50 0.66 -18.43
CA THR A 197 -8.34 -0.24 -18.20
C THR A 197 -8.65 -1.35 -17.18
N SER A 198 -9.51 -1.08 -16.18
CA SER A 198 -9.91 -2.09 -15.19
C SER A 198 -10.83 -3.17 -15.75
N GLU A 199 -11.72 -2.82 -16.69
CA GLU A 199 -12.61 -3.77 -17.37
C GLU A 199 -11.87 -4.54 -18.48
N GLU A 200 -10.91 -3.92 -19.16
CA GLU A 200 -9.98 -4.62 -20.08
C GLU A 200 -9.23 -5.75 -19.37
N LEU A 201 -8.56 -5.46 -18.23
CA LEU A 201 -7.91 -6.48 -17.39
C LEU A 201 -8.89 -7.57 -16.92
N LEU A 202 -10.10 -7.18 -16.53
CA LEU A 202 -11.12 -8.14 -16.10
C LEU A 202 -11.56 -9.06 -17.25
N ASN A 203 -11.57 -8.58 -18.49
CA ASN A 203 -11.91 -9.36 -19.67
C ASN A 203 -10.75 -10.26 -20.13
N LEU A 204 -9.51 -9.78 -20.08
CA LEU A 204 -8.29 -10.58 -20.26
C LEU A 204 -8.29 -11.79 -19.30
N SER A 205 -8.57 -11.58 -18.00
CA SER A 205 -8.65 -12.69 -17.04
C SER A 205 -9.82 -13.67 -17.27
N LYS A 206 -10.86 -13.30 -18.04
CA LYS A 206 -11.97 -14.21 -18.41
C LYS A 206 -11.58 -15.10 -19.58
N GLU A 207 -10.98 -14.52 -20.62
CA GLU A 207 -10.62 -15.27 -21.82
C GLU A 207 -9.45 -16.24 -21.55
N VAL A 208 -8.45 -15.81 -20.77
CA VAL A 208 -7.37 -16.67 -20.28
C VAL A 208 -7.90 -17.84 -19.44
N ASP A 209 -8.93 -17.63 -18.59
CA ASP A 209 -9.57 -18.72 -17.84
C ASP A 209 -10.25 -19.74 -18.78
N LYS A 210 -10.91 -19.24 -19.83
CA LYS A 210 -11.58 -20.03 -20.87
C LYS A 210 -10.57 -20.85 -21.68
N SER A 211 -9.49 -20.24 -22.19
CA SER A 211 -8.39 -20.94 -22.87
C SER A 211 -7.77 -22.02 -21.98
N ARG A 212 -7.41 -21.66 -20.74
CA ARG A 212 -6.81 -22.59 -19.76
C ARG A 212 -7.73 -23.77 -19.45
N LYS A 213 -9.03 -23.56 -19.28
CA LYS A 213 -10.02 -24.64 -19.04
C LYS A 213 -10.10 -25.58 -20.24
N LEU A 214 -10.30 -25.05 -21.45
CA LEU A 214 -10.38 -25.86 -22.67
C LEU A 214 -9.11 -26.70 -22.90
N THR A 215 -7.94 -26.10 -22.66
CA THR A 215 -6.65 -26.76 -22.82
C THR A 215 -6.38 -27.80 -21.72
N LYS A 216 -6.77 -27.52 -20.47
CA LYS A 216 -6.77 -28.52 -19.39
C LYS A 216 -7.65 -29.72 -19.73
N ASP A 217 -8.88 -29.49 -20.18
CA ASP A 217 -9.83 -30.56 -20.48
C ASP A 217 -9.35 -31.38 -21.68
N LEU A 218 -8.63 -30.78 -22.63
CA LEU A 218 -7.92 -31.50 -23.70
C LEU A 218 -6.79 -32.38 -23.13
N ALA A 219 -5.93 -31.83 -22.28
CA ALA A 219 -4.84 -32.55 -21.63
C ALA A 219 -5.32 -33.77 -20.84
N THR A 220 -6.29 -33.56 -19.92
CA THR A 220 -6.85 -34.62 -19.07
C THR A 220 -7.49 -35.76 -19.87
N ARG A 221 -8.04 -35.49 -21.07
CA ARG A 221 -8.57 -36.53 -21.97
C ARG A 221 -7.46 -37.40 -22.56
N TYR A 222 -6.37 -36.80 -23.04
CA TYR A 222 -5.23 -37.54 -23.58
C TYR A 222 -4.47 -38.32 -22.50
N GLU A 223 -4.24 -37.71 -21.32
CA GLU A 223 -3.62 -38.38 -20.16
C GLU A 223 -4.42 -39.60 -19.72
N ARG A 224 -5.76 -39.48 -19.60
CA ARG A 224 -6.62 -40.61 -19.24
C ARG A 224 -6.60 -41.71 -20.31
N ALA A 225 -6.69 -41.35 -21.60
CA ALA A 225 -6.68 -42.34 -22.68
C ALA A 225 -5.39 -43.18 -22.66
N LEU A 226 -4.24 -42.53 -22.42
CA LEU A 226 -2.97 -43.21 -22.27
C LEU A 226 -2.95 -44.13 -21.03
N GLN A 227 -3.38 -43.64 -19.86
CA GLN A 227 -3.45 -44.44 -18.63
C GLN A 227 -4.37 -45.67 -18.77
N GLU A 228 -5.51 -45.53 -19.46
CA GLU A 228 -6.43 -46.64 -19.74
C GLU A 228 -5.81 -47.69 -20.68
N SER A 229 -5.01 -47.25 -21.67
CA SER A 229 -4.26 -48.13 -22.57
C SER A 229 -3.13 -48.89 -21.84
N GLU A 230 -2.37 -48.19 -21.00
CA GLU A 230 -1.31 -48.79 -20.17
C GLU A 230 -1.87 -49.82 -19.18
N ALA A 231 -3.00 -49.49 -18.52
CA ALA A 231 -3.71 -50.42 -17.64
C ALA A 231 -4.25 -51.65 -18.39
N LEU A 232 -4.70 -51.51 -19.64
CA LEU A 232 -5.11 -52.63 -20.49
C LEU A 232 -3.94 -53.53 -20.89
N THR A 233 -2.77 -52.95 -21.18
CA THR A 233 -1.54 -53.70 -21.46
C THR A 233 -1.07 -54.49 -20.23
N GLU A 234 -1.00 -53.87 -19.06
CA GLU A 234 -0.60 -54.56 -17.83
C GLU A 234 -1.63 -55.63 -17.43
N LYS A 235 -2.93 -55.40 -17.62
CA LYS A 235 -3.98 -56.42 -17.43
C LYS A 235 -3.83 -57.60 -18.40
N SER A 236 -3.39 -57.35 -19.63
CA SER A 236 -3.15 -58.38 -20.64
C SER A 236 -1.89 -59.19 -20.34
N LYS A 237 -0.84 -58.54 -19.82
CA LYS A 237 0.38 -59.15 -19.30
C LYS A 237 0.09 -60.13 -18.15
N ASN A 238 -0.56 -59.64 -17.10
CA ASN A 238 -0.95 -60.45 -15.94
C ASN A 238 -1.82 -61.67 -16.33
N ARG A 239 -2.61 -61.57 -17.41
CA ARG A 239 -3.36 -62.71 -17.96
C ARG A 239 -2.46 -63.72 -18.68
N LEU A 240 -1.48 -63.27 -19.45
CA LEU A 240 -0.48 -64.13 -20.09
C LEU A 240 0.34 -64.87 -19.03
N ASP A 241 0.88 -64.14 -18.05
CA ASP A 241 1.70 -64.68 -16.96
C ASP A 241 0.94 -65.77 -16.19
N ALA A 242 -0.32 -65.51 -15.80
CA ALA A 242 -1.18 -66.49 -15.15
C ALA A 242 -1.45 -67.75 -16.00
N THR A 243 -1.55 -67.63 -17.34
CA THR A 243 -1.68 -68.80 -18.23
C THR A 243 -0.37 -69.55 -18.46
N SER A 244 0.80 -68.89 -18.36
CA SER A 244 2.10 -69.58 -18.34
C SER A 244 2.26 -70.38 -17.05
N GLU A 245 1.95 -69.76 -15.91
CA GLU A 245 1.91 -70.41 -14.59
C GLU A 245 0.95 -71.61 -14.51
N GLU A 246 -0.17 -71.59 -15.25
CA GLU A 246 -1.08 -72.73 -15.39
C GLU A 246 -0.46 -73.85 -16.24
N LEU A 247 0.20 -73.49 -17.35
CA LEU A 247 0.86 -74.44 -18.26
C LEU A 247 2.04 -75.13 -17.57
N GLU A 248 2.91 -74.37 -16.89
CA GLU A 248 4.07 -74.88 -16.17
C GLU A 248 3.67 -75.88 -15.08
N ARG A 249 2.64 -75.56 -14.27
CA ARG A 249 2.09 -76.49 -13.27
C ARG A 249 1.54 -77.77 -13.89
N LEU A 250 0.91 -77.68 -15.07
CA LEU A 250 0.35 -78.84 -15.77
C LEU A 250 1.44 -79.71 -16.42
N LEU A 251 2.50 -79.10 -16.97
CA LEU A 251 3.65 -79.82 -17.52
C LEU A 251 4.43 -80.53 -16.40
N LEU A 252 4.64 -79.88 -15.25
CA LEU A 252 5.22 -80.51 -14.07
C LEU A 252 4.36 -81.67 -13.54
N GLN A 253 3.02 -81.59 -13.60
CA GLN A 253 2.16 -82.75 -13.31
C GLN A 253 2.40 -83.88 -14.32
N LYS A 254 2.49 -83.57 -15.61
CA LYS A 254 2.69 -84.56 -16.69
C LYS A 254 4.03 -85.29 -16.56
N GLU A 255 5.11 -84.58 -16.26
CA GLU A 255 6.44 -85.17 -16.03
C GLU A 255 6.50 -85.95 -14.71
N GLY A 256 5.90 -85.43 -13.64
CA GLY A 256 5.82 -86.11 -12.34
C GLY A 256 5.03 -87.42 -12.36
N GLU A 257 4.01 -87.54 -13.22
CA GLU A 257 3.29 -88.79 -13.45
C GLU A 257 4.05 -89.76 -14.38
N SER A 258 5.05 -89.28 -15.15
CA SER A 258 5.81 -90.09 -16.12
C SER A 258 6.89 -91.00 -15.50
N PHE A 259 7.21 -90.88 -14.21
CA PHE A 259 8.34 -91.60 -13.59
C PHE A 259 7.95 -92.90 -12.85
N ARG A 260 6.85 -93.55 -13.23
CA ARG A 260 6.32 -94.75 -12.54
C ARG A 260 5.88 -95.89 -13.48
N ASP A 261 6.82 -96.46 -14.22
CA ASP A 261 6.64 -97.82 -14.80
C ASP A 261 7.96 -98.56 -15.05
N ASN A 262 8.55 -99.13 -13.99
CA ASN A 262 9.00 -100.55 -13.96
C ASN A 262 9.48 -100.95 -12.53
N PRO A 263 9.28 -102.20 -12.07
CA PRO A 263 9.66 -102.60 -10.70
C PRO A 263 11.02 -103.31 -10.63
N VAL A 264 11.85 -102.96 -9.64
CA VAL A 264 12.99 -103.78 -9.19
C VAL A 264 12.93 -103.96 -7.67
N GLN A 265 13.33 -105.14 -7.21
CA GLN A 265 12.98 -105.74 -5.93
C GLN A 265 14.19 -105.75 -4.97
N ALA A 266 14.07 -105.15 -3.79
CA ALA A 266 15.05 -105.24 -2.70
C ALA A 266 14.36 -105.39 -1.34
N ARG A 267 15.04 -105.99 -0.35
CA ARG A 267 14.47 -106.48 0.91
C ARG A 267 15.13 -105.84 2.14
N SER A 268 14.34 -105.78 3.22
CA SER A 268 14.74 -105.62 4.64
C SER A 268 15.32 -104.26 5.09
N GLY A 269 15.08 -103.82 6.34
CA GLY A 269 14.13 -104.38 7.32
C GLY A 269 14.22 -103.83 8.75
N ALA A 270 13.25 -104.27 9.57
CA ALA A 270 13.20 -104.25 11.04
C ALA A 270 13.13 -102.90 11.82
N GLY A 271 12.08 -102.77 12.65
CA GLY A 271 12.21 -102.23 14.02
C GLY A 271 11.49 -100.91 14.36
N GLY A 272 10.26 -100.98 14.90
CA GLY A 272 9.61 -99.80 15.52
C GLY A 272 8.14 -100.00 15.94
N LYS A 273 7.88 -100.14 17.25
CA LYS A 273 6.55 -100.04 17.91
C LYS A 273 6.39 -98.60 18.45
N ARG A 274 5.24 -97.96 18.67
CA ARG A 274 3.77 -98.17 18.47
C ARG A 274 3.15 -96.73 18.48
N VAL A 275 1.90 -96.47 18.07
CA VAL A 275 0.65 -96.50 18.87
C VAL A 275 -0.55 -96.19 17.94
N ILE A 276 -1.77 -96.56 18.34
CA ILE A 276 -2.99 -96.55 17.51
C ILE A 276 -3.89 -95.34 17.84
N GLY A 277 -4.44 -94.69 16.79
CA GLY A 277 -5.68 -93.92 16.81
C GLY A 277 -6.60 -94.42 15.69
N LYS A 278 -7.91 -94.59 15.92
CA LYS A 278 -8.78 -95.41 15.05
C LYS A 278 -10.21 -94.88 14.87
N ALA A 279 -10.45 -94.14 13.78
CA ALA A 279 -11.76 -93.89 13.16
C ALA A 279 -11.56 -93.27 11.76
N VAL A 280 -12.44 -93.38 10.77
CA VAL A 280 -13.48 -94.37 10.40
C VAL A 280 -13.54 -94.35 8.86
N ALA A 281 -13.79 -95.47 8.19
CA ALA A 281 -13.76 -95.54 6.73
C ALA A 281 -15.03 -94.99 6.05
N LYS A 282 -14.89 -93.97 5.19
CA LYS A 282 -15.81 -93.64 4.09
C LYS A 282 -15.09 -92.75 3.07
N GLY A 283 -14.91 -93.22 1.83
CA GLY A 283 -14.23 -92.46 0.77
C GLY A 283 -13.18 -93.26 -0.02
N GLY A 284 -13.58 -94.37 -0.64
CA GLY A 284 -12.84 -94.95 -1.77
C GLY A 284 -13.22 -94.22 -3.07
N LEU A 285 -12.32 -94.21 -4.07
CA LEU A 285 -12.24 -93.21 -5.16
C LEU A 285 -11.93 -91.81 -4.58
N LEU A 286 -10.96 -91.04 -5.09
CA LEU A 286 -10.73 -90.70 -6.51
C LEU A 286 -9.24 -90.70 -6.93
N LEU A 287 -8.43 -91.65 -6.46
CA LEU A 287 -7.04 -91.83 -6.95
C LEU A 287 -7.01 -92.48 -8.35
N LYS A 288 -7.70 -91.85 -9.30
CA LYS A 288 -7.70 -92.17 -10.73
C LYS A 288 -6.74 -91.19 -11.39
N GLY A 289 -5.55 -91.65 -11.75
CA GLY A 289 -4.65 -90.89 -12.63
C GLY A 289 -5.44 -90.36 -13.82
N LYS A 290 -5.30 -89.07 -14.14
CA LYS A 290 -6.03 -88.46 -15.24
C LYS A 290 -5.70 -89.28 -16.50
N ASN A 291 -6.71 -89.79 -17.20
CA ASN A 291 -6.51 -90.56 -18.43
C ASN A 291 -5.54 -89.75 -19.34
N PRO A 292 -4.42 -90.30 -19.87
CA PRO A 292 -3.40 -89.49 -20.53
C PRO A 292 -3.92 -88.57 -21.64
N GLY A 293 -4.90 -89.04 -22.45
CA GLY A 293 -5.57 -88.21 -23.46
C GLY A 293 -6.44 -87.07 -22.90
N ASN A 294 -6.76 -87.08 -21.61
CA ASN A 294 -7.44 -86.00 -20.89
C ASN A 294 -6.44 -85.01 -20.26
N ILE A 295 -5.23 -85.45 -19.88
CA ILE A 295 -4.13 -84.52 -19.57
C ILE A 295 -3.72 -83.78 -20.85
N GLN A 296 -3.55 -84.50 -21.96
CA GLN A 296 -3.17 -83.91 -23.23
C GLN A 296 -4.20 -82.86 -23.69
N ARG A 297 -5.51 -83.17 -23.67
CA ARG A 297 -6.55 -82.17 -23.96
C ARG A 297 -6.54 -80.97 -23.02
N GLN A 298 -6.22 -81.16 -21.74
CA GLN A 298 -6.07 -80.04 -20.81
C GLN A 298 -4.85 -79.18 -21.16
N GLU A 299 -3.75 -79.79 -21.61
CA GLU A 299 -2.56 -79.08 -22.08
C GLU A 299 -2.83 -78.33 -23.39
N ASP A 300 -3.51 -78.95 -24.34
CA ASP A 300 -3.86 -78.36 -25.63
C ASP A 300 -4.77 -77.12 -25.43
N ASP A 301 -5.75 -77.19 -24.52
CA ASP A 301 -6.59 -76.05 -24.09
C ASP A 301 -5.77 -74.93 -23.43
N VAL A 302 -4.91 -75.26 -22.46
CA VAL A 302 -4.07 -74.25 -21.78
C VAL A 302 -3.11 -73.59 -22.77
N ARG A 303 -2.51 -74.35 -23.69
CA ARG A 303 -1.67 -73.82 -24.78
C ARG A 303 -2.45 -72.90 -25.71
N GLN A 304 -3.68 -73.25 -26.07
CA GLN A 304 -4.54 -72.39 -26.89
C GLN A 304 -4.91 -71.09 -26.15
N ARG A 305 -5.25 -71.17 -24.85
CA ARG A 305 -5.54 -70.01 -24.00
C ARG A 305 -4.30 -69.11 -23.81
N MET A 306 -3.12 -69.69 -23.63
CA MET A 306 -1.85 -68.97 -23.52
C MET A 306 -1.47 -68.29 -24.84
N SER A 307 -1.69 -68.94 -25.99
CA SER A 307 -1.49 -68.31 -27.31
C SER A 307 -2.40 -67.09 -27.46
N ALA A 308 -3.69 -67.24 -27.18
CA ALA A 308 -4.66 -66.14 -27.27
C ALA A 308 -4.35 -64.99 -26.27
N ALA A 309 -3.81 -65.30 -25.09
CA ALA A 309 -3.32 -64.29 -24.14
C ALA A 309 -2.05 -63.59 -24.66
N SER A 310 -1.14 -64.32 -25.31
CA SER A 310 0.07 -63.77 -25.93
C SER A 310 -0.26 -62.86 -27.11
N ASP A 311 -1.22 -63.24 -27.96
CA ASP A 311 -1.72 -62.41 -29.05
C ASP A 311 -2.40 -61.13 -28.54
N ALA A 312 -3.23 -61.24 -27.50
CA ALA A 312 -3.85 -60.09 -26.86
C ALA A 312 -2.82 -59.14 -26.23
N TYR A 313 -1.81 -59.67 -25.53
CA TYR A 313 -0.73 -58.86 -24.95
C TYR A 313 0.13 -58.19 -26.02
N ARG A 314 0.55 -58.92 -27.07
CA ARG A 314 1.32 -58.35 -28.20
C ARG A 314 0.55 -57.23 -28.91
N LYS A 315 -0.77 -57.40 -29.09
CA LYS A 315 -1.62 -56.33 -29.61
C LYS A 315 -1.65 -55.13 -28.66
N ALA A 316 -1.95 -55.33 -27.38
CA ALA A 316 -2.05 -54.26 -26.40
C ALA A 316 -0.75 -53.44 -26.30
N VAL A 317 0.42 -54.11 -26.22
CA VAL A 317 1.73 -53.45 -26.25
C VAL A 317 1.92 -52.58 -27.50
N THR A 318 1.49 -53.07 -28.66
CA THR A 318 1.58 -52.32 -29.93
C THR A 318 0.65 -51.09 -29.93
N ASP A 319 -0.60 -51.27 -29.51
CA ASP A 319 -1.60 -50.19 -29.39
C ASP A 319 -1.12 -49.10 -28.40
N THR A 320 -0.64 -49.50 -27.21
CA THR A 320 -0.13 -48.59 -26.18
C THR A 320 1.14 -47.88 -26.63
N GLN A 321 2.07 -48.56 -27.31
CA GLN A 321 3.29 -47.93 -27.80
C GLN A 321 3.00 -46.88 -28.89
N ALA A 322 2.04 -47.14 -29.78
CA ALA A 322 1.57 -46.15 -30.75
C ALA A 322 0.94 -44.93 -30.04
N MET A 323 0.11 -45.16 -29.03
CA MET A 323 -0.52 -44.08 -28.24
C MET A 323 0.50 -43.26 -27.44
N ARG A 324 1.55 -43.88 -26.87
CA ARG A 324 2.68 -43.17 -26.24
C ARG A 324 3.42 -42.30 -27.25
N GLN A 325 3.68 -42.81 -28.45
CA GLN A 325 4.33 -42.03 -29.52
C GLN A 325 3.47 -40.85 -29.98
N GLU A 326 2.15 -41.02 -30.13
CA GLU A 326 1.25 -39.90 -30.44
C GLU A 326 1.26 -38.85 -29.32
N TYR A 327 1.13 -39.30 -28.06
CA TYR A 327 1.08 -38.42 -26.90
C TYR A 327 2.36 -37.60 -26.74
N PHE A 328 3.52 -38.25 -26.60
CA PHE A 328 4.77 -37.56 -26.28
C PHE A 328 5.35 -36.77 -27.47
N ASN A 329 5.19 -37.24 -28.71
CA ASN A 329 5.81 -36.58 -29.87
C ASN A 329 4.94 -35.47 -30.47
N PHE A 330 3.62 -35.49 -30.25
CA PHE A 330 2.68 -34.55 -30.92
C PHE A 330 1.71 -33.86 -29.96
N GLN A 331 1.02 -34.60 -29.08
CA GLN A 331 -0.04 -34.00 -28.26
C GLN A 331 0.51 -33.18 -27.10
N LEU A 332 1.44 -33.72 -26.32
CA LEU A 332 2.05 -33.06 -25.16
C LEU A 332 2.78 -31.74 -25.56
N PRO A 333 3.65 -31.69 -26.58
CA PRO A 333 4.27 -30.43 -27.01
C PRO A 333 3.25 -29.39 -27.47
N ARG A 334 2.17 -29.80 -28.15
CA ARG A 334 1.10 -28.90 -28.59
C ARG A 334 0.31 -28.32 -27.42
N ILE A 335 -0.05 -29.16 -26.45
CA ILE A 335 -0.73 -28.75 -25.21
C ILE A 335 0.14 -27.78 -24.41
N LEU A 336 1.42 -28.10 -24.22
CA LEU A 336 2.36 -27.26 -23.48
C LEU A 336 2.61 -25.92 -24.17
N ARG A 337 2.71 -25.89 -25.51
CA ARG A 337 2.79 -24.64 -26.27
C ARG A 337 1.57 -23.75 -26.02
N THR A 338 0.35 -24.26 -26.19
CA THR A 338 -0.88 -23.48 -25.96
C THR A 338 -1.08 -23.03 -24.50
N LEU A 339 -0.65 -23.85 -23.53
CA LEU A 339 -0.62 -23.40 -22.12
C LEU A 339 0.42 -22.30 -21.88
N LYS A 340 1.59 -22.35 -22.52
CA LYS A 340 2.64 -21.31 -22.41
C LYS A 340 2.22 -20.02 -23.11
N GLU A 341 1.62 -20.10 -24.30
CA GLU A 341 0.99 -18.97 -25.01
C GLU A 341 -0.07 -18.29 -24.12
N THR A 342 -0.97 -19.09 -23.50
CA THR A 342 -1.98 -18.59 -22.54
C THR A 342 -1.37 -18.00 -21.26
N ASN A 343 -0.17 -18.42 -20.87
CA ASN A 343 0.57 -17.81 -19.76
C ASN A 343 1.15 -16.44 -20.16
N ASP A 344 1.75 -16.38 -21.35
CA ASP A 344 2.43 -15.18 -21.81
C ASP A 344 1.41 -14.09 -22.17
N GLU A 345 0.23 -14.46 -22.67
CA GLU A 345 -0.92 -13.56 -22.85
C GLU A 345 -1.31 -12.86 -21.53
N ILE A 346 -1.41 -13.59 -20.41
CA ILE A 346 -1.77 -13.01 -19.12
C ILE A 346 -0.64 -12.21 -18.49
N ASP A 347 0.61 -12.71 -18.51
CA ASP A 347 1.75 -12.01 -17.91
C ASP A 347 2.10 -10.72 -18.71
N LEU A 348 2.10 -10.76 -20.06
CA LEU A 348 2.34 -9.58 -20.91
C LEU A 348 1.15 -8.61 -20.92
N GLY A 349 -0.09 -9.10 -20.90
CA GLY A 349 -1.28 -8.25 -20.83
C GLY A 349 -1.33 -7.44 -19.53
N ILE A 350 -1.03 -8.06 -18.38
CA ILE A 350 -0.86 -7.35 -17.12
C ILE A 350 0.22 -6.25 -17.25
N GLN A 351 1.40 -6.59 -17.78
CA GLN A 351 2.49 -5.64 -17.97
C GLN A 351 2.06 -4.43 -18.81
N TYR A 352 1.44 -4.69 -19.97
CA TYR A 352 0.94 -3.64 -20.87
C TYR A 352 -0.04 -2.68 -20.18
N HIS A 353 -1.09 -3.21 -19.52
CA HIS A 353 -2.09 -2.35 -18.87
C HIS A 353 -1.51 -1.58 -17.68
N LEU A 354 -0.57 -2.15 -16.92
CA LEU A 354 0.10 -1.45 -15.81
C LEU A 354 1.07 -0.35 -16.30
N THR A 355 1.82 -0.59 -17.39
CA THR A 355 2.64 0.46 -18.02
C THR A 355 1.76 1.57 -18.60
N ARG A 356 0.64 1.23 -19.24
CA ARG A 356 -0.34 2.21 -19.74
C ARG A 356 -0.97 3.03 -18.63
N TYR A 357 -1.26 2.41 -17.47
CA TYR A 357 -1.71 3.11 -16.26
C TYR A 357 -0.68 4.14 -15.76
N ALA A 358 0.59 3.75 -15.65
CA ALA A 358 1.65 4.66 -15.20
C ALA A 358 1.77 5.90 -16.12
N PHE A 359 1.84 5.67 -17.43
CA PHE A 359 1.88 6.75 -18.43
C PHE A 359 0.65 7.67 -18.35
N LEU A 360 -0.56 7.10 -18.22
CA LEU A 360 -1.79 7.89 -18.07
C LEU A 360 -1.77 8.76 -16.81
N PHE A 361 -1.22 8.26 -15.70
CA PHE A 361 -1.12 9.01 -14.45
C PHE A 361 -0.08 10.13 -14.55
N GLU A 362 1.13 9.83 -15.04
CA GLU A 362 2.19 10.81 -15.29
C GLU A 362 1.72 11.95 -16.22
N SER A 363 1.09 11.59 -17.34
CA SER A 363 0.50 12.55 -18.30
C SER A 363 -0.60 13.41 -17.66
N THR A 364 -1.44 12.83 -16.79
CA THR A 364 -2.45 13.59 -16.04
C THR A 364 -1.81 14.54 -15.03
N MET A 365 -0.76 14.15 -14.32
CA MET A 365 -0.06 15.04 -13.38
C MET A 365 0.64 16.20 -14.09
N LEU A 366 1.21 15.96 -15.27
CA LEU A 366 1.77 17.02 -16.13
C LEU A 366 0.68 17.98 -16.62
N SER A 367 -0.48 17.45 -17.02
CA SER A 367 -1.64 18.26 -17.43
C SER A 367 -2.23 19.09 -16.28
N ASP A 368 -2.26 18.56 -15.06
CA ASP A 368 -2.66 19.32 -13.86
C ASP A 368 -1.62 20.40 -13.53
N GLY A 369 -0.32 20.09 -13.67
CA GLY A 369 0.78 21.04 -13.50
C GLY A 369 0.70 22.24 -14.44
N THR A 370 0.52 22.02 -15.75
CA THR A 370 0.36 23.10 -16.73
C THR A 370 -0.97 23.84 -16.60
N THR A 371 -2.01 23.21 -16.02
CA THR A 371 -3.27 23.90 -15.66
C THR A 371 -3.09 24.86 -14.48
N LEU A 372 -2.23 24.51 -13.51
CA LEU A 372 -1.92 25.35 -12.35
C LEU A 372 -0.92 26.47 -12.67
N ALA A 373 0.09 26.16 -13.49
CA ALA A 373 1.18 27.04 -13.89
C ALA A 373 1.44 26.88 -15.40
N PRO A 374 0.68 27.56 -16.28
CA PRO A 374 0.93 27.53 -17.71
C PRO A 374 2.26 28.20 -18.05
N THR A 375 2.94 27.67 -19.07
CA THR A 375 4.26 28.14 -19.53
C THR A 375 4.19 29.16 -20.66
N ASP A 376 3.03 29.28 -21.33
CA ASP A 376 2.82 30.22 -22.42
C ASP A 376 2.21 31.53 -21.89
N ASP A 377 2.83 32.67 -22.20
CA ASP A 377 2.33 34.00 -21.79
C ASP A 377 0.94 34.33 -22.38
N ASP A 378 0.59 33.73 -23.52
CA ASP A 378 -0.71 33.85 -24.20
C ASP A 378 -1.79 32.86 -23.67
N ALA A 379 -1.55 32.18 -22.55
CA ALA A 379 -2.49 31.19 -22.01
C ALA A 379 -3.89 31.78 -21.72
N PRO A 380 -4.99 31.13 -22.15
CA PRO A 380 -6.35 31.69 -22.09
C PRO A 380 -6.93 31.81 -20.68
N THR A 381 -6.20 31.41 -19.64
CA THR A 381 -6.49 31.68 -18.22
C THR A 381 -5.16 31.71 -17.47
N PRO A 382 -4.89 32.74 -16.65
CA PRO A 382 -3.64 32.81 -15.89
C PRO A 382 -3.56 31.71 -14.84
N GLY A 383 -2.35 31.23 -14.57
CA GLY A 383 -2.09 30.26 -13.51
C GLY A 383 -2.54 30.74 -12.13
N LEU A 384 -2.82 29.81 -11.22
CA LEU A 384 -3.50 30.06 -9.95
C LEU A 384 -2.82 31.17 -9.11
N LYS A 385 -1.49 31.18 -9.08
CA LYS A 385 -0.70 32.22 -8.40
C LYS A 385 -0.85 33.58 -9.08
N ALA A 386 -0.63 33.65 -10.40
CA ALA A 386 -0.70 34.88 -11.18
C ALA A 386 -2.11 35.51 -11.15
N ALA A 387 -3.15 34.70 -11.09
CA ALA A 387 -4.52 35.16 -10.88
C ALA A 387 -4.63 35.99 -9.58
N PHE A 388 -4.17 35.47 -8.44
CA PHE A 388 -4.23 36.19 -7.17
C PHE A 388 -3.24 37.37 -7.06
N GLU A 389 -2.07 37.30 -7.71
CA GLU A 389 -1.13 38.43 -7.77
C GLU A 389 -1.66 39.60 -8.61
N SER A 390 -2.67 39.39 -9.47
CA SER A 390 -3.30 40.46 -10.27
C SER A 390 -4.25 41.39 -9.49
N ILE A 391 -4.47 41.17 -8.18
CA ILE A 391 -5.45 41.90 -7.37
C ILE A 391 -4.91 43.28 -6.93
N ASP A 392 -5.34 44.34 -7.61
CA ASP A 392 -5.04 45.73 -7.24
C ASP A 392 -6.11 46.29 -6.29
N ASN A 393 -5.90 46.04 -4.99
CA ASN A 393 -6.73 46.59 -3.91
C ASN A 393 -6.90 48.12 -3.95
N ARG A 394 -5.92 48.87 -4.47
CA ARG A 394 -5.91 50.34 -4.50
C ARG A 394 -6.74 50.88 -5.67
N LYS A 395 -6.72 50.19 -6.81
CA LYS A 395 -7.60 50.45 -7.96
C LYS A 395 -9.03 50.03 -7.66
N ASP A 396 -9.25 48.84 -7.09
CA ASP A 396 -10.57 48.37 -6.68
C ASP A 396 -11.23 49.36 -5.72
N PHE A 397 -10.54 49.80 -4.66
CA PHE A 397 -11.09 50.77 -3.72
C PHE A 397 -11.32 52.16 -4.34
N ARG A 398 -10.44 52.63 -5.25
CA ARG A 398 -10.66 53.89 -5.98
C ARG A 398 -11.93 53.81 -6.83
N THR A 399 -12.11 52.72 -7.59
CA THR A 399 -13.29 52.49 -8.43
C THR A 399 -14.55 52.37 -7.58
N PHE A 400 -14.50 51.64 -6.46
CA PHE A 400 -15.61 51.56 -5.51
C PHE A 400 -16.00 52.94 -4.96
N MET A 401 -15.03 53.74 -4.51
CA MET A 401 -15.27 55.09 -3.99
C MET A 401 -15.90 56.02 -5.04
N GLN A 402 -15.46 55.93 -6.31
CA GLN A 402 -16.04 56.69 -7.42
C GLN A 402 -17.49 56.27 -7.70
N ASN A 403 -17.75 54.97 -7.80
CA ASN A 403 -19.09 54.43 -8.03
C ASN A 403 -20.04 54.75 -6.86
N TYR A 404 -19.56 54.63 -5.63
CA TYR A 404 -20.33 54.92 -4.43
C TYR A 404 -20.70 56.40 -4.34
N ALA A 405 -19.74 57.31 -4.59
CA ALA A 405 -20.00 58.74 -4.62
C ALA A 405 -21.00 59.13 -5.72
N TYR A 406 -20.87 58.57 -6.92
CA TYR A 406 -21.82 58.77 -8.02
C TYR A 406 -23.24 58.31 -7.64
N ALA A 407 -23.38 57.16 -6.98
CA ALA A 407 -24.68 56.60 -6.60
C ALA A 407 -25.33 57.24 -5.36
N HIS A 408 -24.57 57.92 -4.48
CA HIS A 408 -25.07 58.38 -3.17
C HIS A 408 -24.94 59.89 -2.89
N ASN A 409 -24.38 60.67 -3.83
CA ASN A 409 -24.03 62.08 -3.61
C ASN A 409 -25.19 62.93 -3.02
N ASP A 410 -26.42 62.72 -3.52
CA ASP A 410 -27.62 63.44 -3.08
C ASP A 410 -28.35 62.78 -1.89
N ALA A 411 -28.03 61.53 -1.55
CA ALA A 411 -28.90 60.69 -0.73
C ALA A 411 -28.62 60.78 0.79
N LYS A 412 -27.34 60.86 1.20
CA LYS A 412 -26.92 60.93 2.61
C LYS A 412 -25.64 61.74 2.79
N ALA A 413 -25.76 63.07 2.72
CA ALA A 413 -24.70 63.94 3.20
C ALA A 413 -24.51 63.74 4.72
N GLY A 414 -23.29 63.35 5.13
CA GLY A 414 -22.87 63.44 6.53
C GLY A 414 -22.67 64.90 6.96
N PRO A 415 -22.09 65.13 8.17
CA PRO A 415 -21.70 66.48 8.59
C PRO A 415 -20.85 67.15 7.51
N ARG A 416 -21.30 68.33 7.03
CA ARG A 416 -20.57 69.07 5.99
C ARG A 416 -19.20 69.48 6.53
N ARG A 417 -18.17 69.38 5.68
CA ARG A 417 -16.82 69.89 6.01
C ARG A 417 -16.76 71.42 6.09
N GLU A 418 -17.80 72.09 5.60
CA GLU A 418 -18.00 73.54 5.69
C GLU A 418 -18.98 73.82 6.84
N GLY A 419 -18.44 74.35 7.95
CA GLY A 419 -19.20 75.12 8.92
C GLY A 419 -19.13 76.62 8.61
N PRO A 420 -19.75 77.49 9.43
CA PRO A 420 -19.51 78.93 9.38
C PRO A 420 -18.02 79.25 9.50
N ALA A 421 -17.53 80.24 8.74
CA ALA A 421 -16.13 80.65 8.77
C ALA A 421 -15.67 81.10 10.18
N ASP A 422 -16.62 81.58 10.98
CA ASP A 422 -16.44 82.09 12.33
C ASP A 422 -16.08 80.99 13.36
N GLU A 423 -16.36 79.72 13.05
CA GLU A 423 -16.11 78.57 13.95
C GLU A 423 -14.73 77.91 13.76
N GLY A 424 -13.85 78.48 12.93
CA GLY A 424 -12.45 78.07 12.82
C GLY A 424 -12.20 76.75 12.07
N PHE A 425 -13.17 76.28 11.29
CA PHE A 425 -12.98 75.12 10.40
C PHE A 425 -11.86 75.38 9.39
N LEU A 426 -10.84 74.50 9.39
CA LEU A 426 -9.77 74.56 8.39
C LEU A 426 -10.35 74.30 6.98
N PRO A 427 -10.01 75.13 5.97
CA PRO A 427 -10.50 74.92 4.61
C PRO A 427 -10.02 73.56 4.06
N PRO A 428 -10.75 72.96 3.09
CA PRO A 428 -10.30 71.76 2.42
C PRO A 428 -8.87 71.90 1.89
N LEU A 429 -8.02 70.91 2.17
CA LEU A 429 -6.65 70.89 1.65
C LEU A 429 -6.68 71.01 0.11
N PRO A 430 -5.80 71.82 -0.51
CA PRO A 430 -5.83 72.04 -1.94
C PRO A 430 -5.84 70.73 -2.73
N VAL A 431 -6.85 70.58 -3.60
CA VAL A 431 -6.98 69.38 -4.44
C VAL A 431 -5.85 69.39 -5.45
N HIS A 432 -4.81 68.59 -5.19
CA HIS A 432 -3.66 68.51 -6.07
C HIS A 432 -4.08 67.80 -7.37
N HIS A 433 -4.40 68.58 -8.39
CA HIS A 433 -4.65 68.09 -9.74
C HIS A 433 -3.40 67.40 -10.27
N GLY A 434 -3.35 66.08 -10.16
CA GLY A 434 -2.27 65.24 -10.65
C GLY A 434 -2.43 64.99 -12.15
N ASP A 435 -2.09 65.99 -12.96
CA ASP A 435 -1.99 65.81 -14.41
C ASP A 435 -0.91 64.79 -14.76
N LYS A 436 -1.22 63.91 -15.70
CA LYS A 436 -0.31 62.85 -16.15
C LYS A 436 0.58 63.37 -17.27
N ASN A 437 1.90 63.44 -17.04
CA ASN A 437 2.85 62.70 -17.91
C ASN A 437 4.31 62.74 -17.45
N ASN A 438 4.83 61.54 -17.18
CA ASN A 438 6.14 60.98 -17.61
C ASN A 438 7.49 61.65 -17.24
N SER A 439 8.52 60.79 -17.27
CA SER A 439 9.98 61.04 -17.36
C SER A 439 10.76 61.56 -16.14
N SER A 440 11.58 60.63 -15.61
CA SER A 440 12.99 60.76 -15.21
C SER A 440 13.44 61.56 -13.96
N SER A 441 14.15 60.82 -13.10
CA SER A 441 15.39 61.17 -12.36
C SER A 441 15.42 62.33 -11.34
N ALA A 442 15.69 61.97 -10.08
CA ALA A 442 16.89 62.42 -9.35
C ALA A 442 17.22 61.48 -8.17
N LEU A 443 18.51 61.25 -7.89
CA LEU A 443 19.01 60.68 -6.64
C LEU A 443 19.59 61.80 -5.76
N SER A 444 19.32 61.74 -4.45
CA SER A 444 20.20 62.26 -3.38
C SER A 444 19.64 61.77 -2.03
N THR A 445 20.26 60.93 -1.19
CA THR A 445 21.61 60.91 -0.57
C THR A 445 21.85 61.92 0.58
N SER A 446 21.32 61.58 1.77
CA SER A 446 22.00 61.73 3.08
C SER A 446 22.27 63.15 3.64
N PRO A 447 22.75 63.32 4.91
CA PRO A 447 23.15 62.31 5.91
C PRO A 447 22.56 62.45 7.35
N ASN A 448 22.71 61.35 8.12
CA ASN A 448 22.91 61.22 9.58
C ASN A 448 22.33 62.22 10.60
N THR A 449 21.68 61.66 11.63
CA THR A 449 22.16 61.76 13.01
C THR A 449 21.83 60.47 13.80
N PRO A 450 22.64 60.03 14.79
CA PRO A 450 22.51 58.68 15.36
C PRO A 450 21.79 58.65 16.72
N ASN A 451 20.98 57.62 16.94
CA ASN A 451 20.93 56.86 18.21
C ASN A 451 20.17 55.54 17.99
N GLY A 452 20.56 54.49 18.70
CA GLY A 452 20.06 53.13 18.45
C GLY A 452 18.76 52.80 19.17
N ALA A 453 17.83 52.18 18.44
CA ALA A 453 16.76 51.35 18.98
C ALA A 453 16.57 50.15 18.02
N PRO A 454 16.60 48.89 18.50
CA PRO A 454 16.39 47.73 17.65
C PRO A 454 14.90 47.55 17.31
N ASP A 455 14.63 46.94 16.15
CA ASP A 455 13.30 46.82 15.57
C ASP A 455 12.41 45.82 16.35
N LYS A 456 11.51 46.35 17.19
CA LYS A 456 10.53 45.61 18.01
C LYS A 456 9.20 45.43 17.26
N GLY A 457 9.26 44.68 16.15
CA GLY A 457 8.12 44.28 15.32
C GLY A 457 8.13 42.81 14.90
N ARG A 458 8.81 41.95 15.67
CA ARG A 458 9.02 40.53 15.33
C ARG A 458 7.79 39.66 15.69
N SER A 459 7.11 39.14 14.68
CA SER A 459 6.04 38.13 14.86
C SER A 459 6.55 36.94 15.67
N THR A 460 5.74 36.46 16.61
CA THR A 460 6.04 35.30 17.49
C THR A 460 5.16 34.10 17.14
N PHE A 461 3.98 34.35 16.59
CA PHE A 461 3.07 33.33 16.08
C PHE A 461 3.20 33.24 14.54
N GLY A 462 2.93 32.07 13.96
CA GLY A 462 2.98 31.86 12.51
C GLY A 462 4.37 31.77 11.88
N VAL A 463 5.43 31.81 12.69
CA VAL A 463 6.84 31.75 12.24
C VAL A 463 7.40 30.36 12.50
N ASP A 464 8.35 29.91 11.67
CA ASP A 464 9.03 28.63 11.87
C ASP A 464 9.76 28.55 13.23
N LEU A 465 9.89 27.33 13.77
CA LEU A 465 10.48 27.10 15.09
C LEU A 465 12.01 27.29 15.09
N ALA A 466 12.69 26.78 14.07
CA ALA A 466 14.14 26.94 13.93
C ALA A 466 14.49 28.39 13.55
N GLU A 467 13.68 29.04 12.70
CA GLU A 467 13.81 30.47 12.42
C GLU A 467 13.74 31.31 13.70
N GLN A 468 12.72 31.09 14.56
CA GLN A 468 12.59 31.81 15.84
C GLN A 468 13.82 31.64 16.74
N MET A 469 14.31 30.40 16.91
CA MET A 469 15.46 30.10 17.77
C MET A 469 16.77 30.71 17.27
N VAL A 470 17.03 30.66 15.95
CA VAL A 470 18.20 31.32 15.34
C VAL A 470 18.09 32.84 15.40
N ARG A 471 16.90 33.40 15.14
CA ARG A 471 16.63 34.85 15.12
C ARG A 471 16.81 35.53 16.47
N ASP A 472 16.46 34.84 17.55
CA ASP A 472 16.47 35.37 18.92
C ASP A 472 17.61 34.80 19.79
N ASN A 473 18.42 33.90 19.22
CA ASN A 473 19.59 33.21 19.80
C ASN A 473 19.28 32.56 21.17
N VAL A 474 18.35 31.60 21.15
CA VAL A 474 17.89 30.86 22.33
C VAL A 474 17.69 29.38 22.02
N GLU A 475 17.92 28.51 23.01
CA GLU A 475 17.72 27.05 22.91
C GLU A 475 16.25 26.63 23.11
N VAL A 476 15.43 27.49 23.73
CA VAL A 476 13.98 27.32 23.87
C VAL A 476 13.29 28.64 23.50
N PRO A 477 12.18 28.64 22.75
CA PRO A 477 11.47 29.87 22.42
C PRO A 477 10.95 30.58 23.68
N ARG A 478 11.26 31.88 23.82
CA ARG A 478 10.92 32.68 25.02
C ARG A 478 9.43 32.67 25.38
N ILE A 479 8.54 32.47 24.41
CA ILE A 479 7.09 32.37 24.66
C ILE A 479 6.74 31.08 25.42
N VAL A 480 7.41 29.97 25.11
CA VAL A 480 7.27 28.70 25.82
C VAL A 480 7.77 28.86 27.25
N GLU A 481 8.99 29.40 27.43
CA GLU A 481 9.56 29.65 28.75
C GLU A 481 8.65 30.50 29.63
N LYS A 482 8.29 31.68 29.14
CA LYS A 482 7.52 32.71 29.86
C LYS A 482 6.11 32.25 30.21
N CYS A 483 5.42 31.56 29.30
CA CYS A 483 4.11 30.97 29.58
C CYS A 483 4.20 29.81 30.59
N CYS A 484 5.14 28.87 30.42
CA CYS A 484 5.30 27.74 31.34
C CYS A 484 5.68 28.19 32.76
N GLN A 485 6.59 29.15 32.91
CA GLN A 485 6.99 29.69 34.21
C GLN A 485 5.80 30.34 34.95
N ALA A 486 4.96 31.11 34.25
CA ALA A 486 3.73 31.65 34.84
C ALA A 486 2.72 30.55 35.23
N ILE A 487 2.56 29.52 34.39
CA ILE A 487 1.67 28.38 34.67
C ILE A 487 2.19 27.53 35.83
N GLU A 488 3.50 27.41 36.02
CA GLU A 488 4.08 26.76 37.20
C GLU A 488 3.87 27.58 38.47
N LYS A 489 4.09 28.90 38.38
CA LYS A 489 3.98 29.83 39.52
C LYS A 489 2.55 30.02 40.05
N TYR A 490 1.55 29.97 39.17
CA TYR A 490 0.14 30.25 39.52
C TYR A 490 -0.84 29.11 39.20
N GLY A 491 -0.45 28.14 38.38
CA GLY A 491 -1.34 27.14 37.78
C GLY A 491 -1.18 25.69 38.25
N LEU A 492 -0.12 25.32 38.97
CA LEU A 492 0.13 23.92 39.41
C LEU A 492 -1.03 23.29 40.19
N ARG A 493 -1.80 24.10 40.94
CA ARG A 493 -2.96 23.67 41.73
C ARG A 493 -4.31 24.07 41.11
N SER A 494 -4.30 24.60 39.87
CA SER A 494 -5.51 25.05 39.19
C SER A 494 -6.25 23.86 38.59
N GLN A 495 -7.44 23.56 39.11
CA GLN A 495 -8.22 22.39 38.68
C GLN A 495 -8.53 22.44 37.18
N GLY A 496 -8.10 21.40 36.45
CA GLY A 496 -8.28 21.30 35.01
C GLY A 496 -7.37 22.21 34.18
N ILE A 497 -6.22 22.64 34.71
CA ILE A 497 -5.19 23.37 33.94
C ILE A 497 -4.89 22.67 32.61
N TYR A 498 -4.72 23.44 31.54
CA TYR A 498 -4.69 22.98 30.13
C TYR A 498 -5.94 22.29 29.58
N ARG A 499 -6.76 21.57 30.37
CA ARG A 499 -8.03 20.99 29.91
C ARG A 499 -9.12 22.05 29.76
N LEU A 500 -9.20 23.01 30.68
CA LEU A 500 -10.11 24.13 30.60
C LEU A 500 -9.59 25.19 29.60
N SER A 501 -10.52 25.92 28.99
CA SER A 501 -10.23 27.02 28.07
C SER A 501 -10.30 28.35 28.81
N GLY A 502 -9.27 29.18 28.68
CA GLY A 502 -9.35 30.60 29.03
C GLY A 502 -10.41 31.35 28.20
N THR A 503 -10.81 32.53 28.68
CA THR A 503 -11.83 33.37 28.05
C THR A 503 -11.35 33.87 26.68
N THR A 504 -12.06 33.51 25.60
CA THR A 504 -11.62 33.73 24.20
C THR A 504 -11.14 35.16 23.92
N SER A 505 -11.82 36.19 24.42
CA SER A 505 -11.42 37.60 24.24
C SER A 505 -10.11 37.94 24.96
N LYS A 506 -9.93 37.47 26.21
CA LYS A 506 -8.67 37.61 26.96
C LYS A 506 -7.52 36.85 26.29
N VAL A 507 -7.77 35.62 25.82
CA VAL A 507 -6.80 34.80 25.09
C VAL A 507 -6.31 35.49 23.82
N GLN A 508 -7.21 36.01 22.98
CA GLN A 508 -6.81 36.72 21.76
C GLN A 508 -6.12 38.06 22.06
N ASN A 509 -6.51 38.78 23.12
CA ASN A 509 -5.79 39.98 23.56
C ASN A 509 -4.36 39.67 24.02
N LEU A 510 -4.17 38.62 24.83
CA LEU A 510 -2.86 38.19 25.29
C LEU A 510 -1.98 37.71 24.12
N ARG A 511 -2.55 36.93 23.19
CA ARG A 511 -1.89 36.53 21.93
C ARG A 511 -1.38 37.77 21.18
N GLN A 512 -2.24 38.75 20.92
CA GLN A 512 -1.86 39.98 20.20
C GLN A 512 -0.81 40.83 20.92
N ARG A 513 -0.80 40.84 22.26
CA ARG A 513 0.22 41.55 23.06
C ARG A 513 1.58 40.86 22.95
N LEU A 514 1.63 39.54 23.11
CA LEU A 514 2.85 38.73 23.01
C LEU A 514 3.42 38.71 21.57
N ASP A 515 2.55 38.66 20.56
CA ASP A 515 2.94 38.66 19.14
C ASP A 515 3.50 40.01 18.66
N LYS A 516 3.23 41.10 19.40
CA LYS A 516 3.71 42.45 19.11
C LYS A 516 5.03 42.79 19.82
N ASP A 517 5.09 42.59 21.13
CA ASP A 517 6.31 42.76 21.93
C ASP A 517 6.26 41.84 23.15
N LEU A 518 6.80 40.62 22.99
CA LEU A 518 6.86 39.60 24.02
C LEU A 518 7.50 40.07 25.33
N ASP A 519 8.52 40.93 25.27
CA ASP A 519 9.20 41.40 26.48
C ASP A 519 8.26 42.28 27.32
N SER A 520 7.44 43.11 26.66
CA SER A 520 6.55 44.09 27.28
C SER A 520 5.39 43.50 28.09
N VAL A 521 5.09 42.21 27.92
CA VAL A 521 3.97 41.54 28.58
C VAL A 521 4.39 40.99 29.93
N ASP A 522 3.85 41.53 31.02
CA ASP A 522 3.99 40.95 32.36
C ASP A 522 2.89 39.90 32.64
N LEU A 523 3.29 38.63 32.79
CA LEU A 523 2.38 37.53 33.14
C LEU A 523 2.21 37.30 34.66
N ASP A 524 3.04 37.93 35.51
CA ASP A 524 2.83 37.92 36.96
C ASP A 524 1.65 38.81 37.35
N SER A 525 1.41 39.87 36.56
CA SER A 525 0.32 40.82 36.77
C SER A 525 -1.05 40.14 36.97
N GLN A 526 -1.84 40.72 37.88
CA GLN A 526 -3.14 40.19 38.32
C GLN A 526 -4.15 39.96 37.19
N GLU A 527 -3.95 40.58 36.02
CA GLU A 527 -4.73 40.37 34.78
C GLU A 527 -4.67 38.92 34.27
N TRP A 528 -3.52 38.26 34.48
CA TRP A 528 -3.18 36.93 33.93
C TRP A 528 -2.98 35.87 35.00
N SER A 529 -2.44 36.23 36.17
CA SER A 529 -2.19 35.29 37.27
C SER A 529 -3.47 34.83 37.98
N SER A 530 -4.57 35.60 37.98
CA SER A 530 -5.88 35.10 38.48
C SER A 530 -6.53 34.11 37.52
N ASP A 531 -6.36 34.33 36.22
CA ASP A 531 -7.07 33.63 35.16
C ASP A 531 -6.08 32.81 34.32
N ILE A 532 -5.22 32.03 34.99
CA ILE A 532 -4.05 31.37 34.39
C ILE A 532 -4.38 30.44 33.20
N ASN A 533 -5.63 29.97 33.10
CA ASN A 533 -6.17 29.25 31.93
C ASN A 533 -6.12 30.08 30.63
N ASN A 534 -6.03 31.41 30.69
CA ASN A 534 -5.76 32.27 29.54
C ASN A 534 -4.34 32.03 29.00
N VAL A 535 -3.33 32.02 29.86
CA VAL A 535 -1.93 31.75 29.49
C VAL A 535 -1.80 30.32 28.95
N ALA A 536 -2.43 29.35 29.63
CA ALA A 536 -2.49 27.96 29.18
C ALA A 536 -3.17 27.80 27.81
N SER A 537 -4.21 28.59 27.50
CA SER A 537 -4.80 28.64 26.16
C SER A 537 -3.85 29.23 25.11
N VAL A 538 -3.08 30.27 25.45
CA VAL A 538 -2.17 30.94 24.51
C VAL A 538 -0.97 30.08 24.12
N ILE A 539 -0.30 29.40 25.04
CA ILE A 539 0.82 28.50 24.68
C ILE A 539 0.34 27.30 23.84
N LYS A 540 -0.84 26.72 24.16
CA LYS A 540 -1.50 25.72 23.30
C LYS A 540 -1.84 26.29 21.91
N GLN A 541 -2.17 27.58 21.81
CA GLN A 541 -2.47 28.23 20.53
C GLN A 541 -1.20 28.46 19.71
N TRP A 542 -0.10 28.92 20.33
CA TRP A 542 1.20 29.06 19.67
C TRP A 542 1.68 27.72 19.06
N LEU A 543 1.61 26.61 19.82
CA LEU A 543 1.98 25.27 19.33
C LEU A 543 1.18 24.81 18.10
N ARG A 544 -0.07 25.26 17.94
CA ARG A 544 -0.92 24.97 16.77
C ARG A 544 -0.77 25.97 15.63
N GLU A 545 -0.12 27.10 15.87
CA GLU A 545 0.16 28.15 14.87
C GLU A 545 1.62 28.07 14.35
N LEU A 546 2.36 27.00 14.67
CA LEU A 546 3.63 26.67 14.03
C LEU A 546 3.40 26.15 12.59
N PRO A 547 4.21 26.56 11.59
CA PRO A 547 4.09 26.06 10.20
C PRO A 547 4.27 24.55 10.05
N ASP A 548 5.23 23.97 10.79
CA ASP A 548 5.39 22.53 11.01
C ASP A 548 5.18 22.26 12.51
N PRO A 549 4.29 21.34 12.92
CA PRO A 549 4.02 21.08 14.34
C PRO A 549 5.25 20.54 15.08
N LEU A 550 5.24 20.62 16.42
CA LEU A 550 6.40 20.29 17.25
C LEU A 550 6.99 18.87 17.00
N LEU A 551 6.16 17.87 16.68
CA LEU A 551 6.60 16.51 16.34
C LEU A 551 6.70 16.23 14.82
N THR A 552 6.69 17.30 14.02
CA THR A 552 6.77 17.42 12.55
C THR A 552 5.73 16.65 11.74
N TYR A 553 5.43 17.12 10.53
CA TYR A 553 4.68 16.34 9.54
C TYR A 553 5.45 15.10 9.08
N SER A 554 6.79 15.16 9.05
CA SER A 554 7.67 14.10 8.52
C SER A 554 7.85 12.91 9.48
N LEU A 555 8.00 13.16 10.79
CA LEU A 555 8.29 12.12 11.79
C LEU A 555 7.00 11.55 12.42
N ARG A 556 5.85 12.23 12.27
CA ARG A 556 4.54 11.84 12.81
C ARG A 556 4.24 10.33 12.70
N GLN A 557 4.43 9.74 11.52
CA GLN A 557 4.11 8.31 11.33
C GLN A 557 5.03 7.40 12.13
N GLY A 558 6.33 7.72 12.24
CA GLY A 558 7.25 6.96 13.08
C GLY A 558 6.85 6.98 14.57
N PHE A 559 6.36 8.12 15.07
CA PHE A 559 5.81 8.21 16.43
C PHE A 559 4.52 7.39 16.60
N VAL A 560 3.62 7.42 15.62
CA VAL A 560 2.37 6.63 15.64
C VAL A 560 2.66 5.13 15.59
N GLU A 561 3.57 4.69 14.72
CA GLU A 561 4.01 3.29 14.62
C GLU A 561 4.69 2.81 15.90
N ALA A 562 5.59 3.61 16.48
CA ALA A 562 6.21 3.32 17.77
C ALA A 562 5.16 3.18 18.87
N ALA A 563 4.16 4.08 18.92
CA ALA A 563 3.08 4.04 19.90
C ALA A 563 2.13 2.84 19.75
N ARG A 564 2.03 2.22 18.56
CA ARG A 564 1.25 1.00 18.32
C ARG A 564 1.88 -0.28 18.90
N ILE A 565 3.09 -0.20 19.46
CA ILE A 565 3.79 -1.34 20.06
C ILE A 565 3.18 -1.70 21.43
N GLU A 566 2.60 -2.90 21.53
CA GLU A 566 1.98 -3.42 22.77
C GLU A 566 2.97 -3.57 23.93
N ASN A 567 4.22 -3.94 23.64
CA ASN A 567 5.27 -4.08 24.65
C ASN A 567 5.76 -2.72 25.14
N ASP A 568 5.35 -2.32 26.35
CA ASP A 568 5.70 -1.04 27.00
C ASP A 568 7.19 -0.68 26.90
N ARG A 569 8.10 -1.62 27.16
CA ARG A 569 9.55 -1.37 27.13
C ARG A 569 10.04 -1.08 25.71
N LEU A 570 9.55 -1.83 24.72
CA LEU A 570 9.92 -1.60 23.32
C LEU A 570 9.25 -0.32 22.77
N ARG A 571 8.02 0.00 23.20
CA ARG A 571 7.33 1.26 22.86
C ARG A 571 8.10 2.46 23.37
N HIS A 572 8.57 2.44 24.62
CA HIS A 572 9.46 3.46 25.17
C HIS A 572 10.74 3.58 24.32
N ILE A 573 11.50 2.49 24.12
CA ILE A 573 12.75 2.53 23.33
C ILE A 573 12.53 3.14 21.95
N ARG A 574 11.47 2.73 21.23
CA ARG A 574 11.16 3.27 19.90
C ARG A 574 10.69 4.72 19.93
N LEU A 575 9.96 5.16 20.95
CA LEU A 575 9.61 6.58 21.09
C LEU A 575 10.84 7.43 21.43
N HIS A 576 11.79 6.94 22.23
CA HIS A 576 13.09 7.60 22.46
C HIS A 576 13.86 7.71 21.13
N GLU A 577 13.96 6.63 20.34
CA GLU A 577 14.54 6.68 18.98
C GLU A 577 13.84 7.71 18.06
N ARG A 578 12.51 7.94 18.19
CA ARG A 578 11.81 8.96 17.40
C ARG A 578 12.01 10.39 17.93
N VAL A 579 12.19 10.55 19.24
CA VAL A 579 12.54 11.84 19.86
C VAL A 579 13.94 12.29 19.43
N ASN A 580 14.92 11.39 19.38
CA ASN A 580 16.29 11.75 19.01
C ASN A 580 16.49 12.00 17.50
N ASP A 581 15.51 11.65 16.66
CA ASP A 581 15.46 12.01 15.24
C ASP A 581 14.84 13.41 15.00
N LEU A 582 14.33 14.09 16.03
CA LEU A 582 13.81 15.46 15.90
C LEU A 582 14.93 16.47 15.64
N PRO A 583 14.70 17.52 14.83
CA PRO A 583 15.62 18.66 14.74
C PRO A 583 15.86 19.30 16.11
N ASP A 584 17.07 19.80 16.37
CA ASP A 584 17.50 20.38 17.65
C ASP A 584 16.47 21.33 18.28
N ALA A 585 15.87 22.20 17.45
CA ALA A 585 14.86 23.16 17.85
C ALA A 585 13.56 22.51 18.37
N ASN A 586 13.12 21.44 17.72
CA ASN A 586 11.98 20.64 18.11
C ASN A 586 12.29 19.79 19.34
N TYR A 587 13.48 19.17 19.40
CA TYR A 587 13.94 18.38 20.54
C TYR A 587 14.02 19.22 21.82
N ALA A 588 14.69 20.38 21.79
CA ALA A 588 14.86 21.23 22.97
C ALA A 588 13.52 21.81 23.46
N THR A 589 12.66 22.25 22.52
CA THR A 589 11.30 22.72 22.84
C THR A 589 10.45 21.58 23.43
N LEU A 590 10.58 20.34 22.92
CA LEU A 590 9.88 19.17 23.47
C LEU A 590 10.39 18.78 24.87
N LYS A 591 11.71 18.72 25.09
CA LYS A 591 12.35 18.48 26.40
C LYS A 591 11.81 19.46 27.45
N TYR A 592 11.79 20.75 27.12
CA TYR A 592 11.29 21.79 28.02
C TYR A 592 9.80 21.62 28.35
N ILE A 593 8.94 21.40 27.34
CA ILE A 593 7.49 21.25 27.57
C ILE A 593 7.17 19.94 28.30
N MET A 594 7.87 18.83 28.01
CA MET A 594 7.66 17.57 28.74
C MET A 594 8.05 17.71 30.22
N GLY A 595 9.14 18.41 30.54
CA GLY A 595 9.51 18.72 31.92
C GLY A 595 8.48 19.59 32.64
N HIS A 596 7.92 20.59 31.95
CA HIS A 596 6.81 21.41 32.45
C HIS A 596 5.54 20.58 32.74
N LEU A 597 5.14 19.73 31.80
CA LEU A 597 3.98 18.84 31.98
C LEU A 597 4.22 17.81 33.09
N HIS A 598 5.44 17.31 33.25
CA HIS A 598 5.80 16.40 34.33
C HIS A 598 5.57 17.06 35.71
N ARG A 599 6.03 18.31 35.90
CA ARG A 599 5.79 19.09 37.14
C ARG A 599 4.30 19.34 37.42
N ILE A 600 3.45 19.45 36.39
CA ILE A 600 1.98 19.50 36.55
C ILE A 600 1.42 18.14 37.01
N THR A 601 1.88 17.01 36.46
CA THR A 601 1.39 15.68 36.88
C THR A 601 1.74 15.32 38.32
N GLN A 602 2.85 15.83 38.85
CA GLN A 602 3.22 15.72 40.26
C GLN A 602 2.17 16.36 41.21
N HIS A 603 1.34 17.28 40.70
CA HIS A 603 0.25 17.95 41.44
C HIS A 603 -1.15 17.43 41.03
N SER A 604 -1.23 16.26 40.37
CA SER A 604 -2.46 15.73 39.79
C SER A 604 -3.60 15.45 40.77
N GLU A 605 -3.31 15.29 42.06
CA GLU A 605 -4.32 15.18 43.13
C GLU A 605 -5.09 16.50 43.38
N GLU A 606 -4.41 17.65 43.24
CA GLU A 606 -5.02 18.99 43.39
C GLU A 606 -5.61 19.48 42.06
N ASN A 607 -4.86 19.35 40.96
CA ASN A 607 -5.24 19.92 39.66
C ASN A 607 -6.09 18.97 38.78
N ALA A 608 -6.25 17.70 39.15
CA ALA A 608 -6.99 16.66 38.42
C ALA A 608 -6.47 16.35 36.99
N MET A 609 -5.21 16.68 36.68
CA MET A 609 -4.55 16.45 35.39
C MET A 609 -3.49 15.35 35.48
N THR A 610 -3.93 14.11 35.27
CA THR A 610 -3.06 12.95 35.07
C THR A 610 -2.28 13.03 33.76
N MET A 611 -1.28 12.15 33.58
CA MET A 611 -0.52 12.01 32.32
C MET A 611 -1.47 11.81 31.12
N SER A 612 -2.43 10.88 31.20
CA SER A 612 -3.44 10.67 30.16
C SER A 612 -4.32 11.91 29.89
N ASN A 613 -4.75 12.62 30.94
CA ASN A 613 -5.55 13.84 30.79
C ASN A 613 -4.78 14.95 30.05
N LEU A 614 -3.47 15.09 30.29
CA LEU A 614 -2.61 16.01 29.54
C LEU A 614 -2.34 15.50 28.13
N ALA A 615 -2.09 14.21 27.95
CA ALA A 615 -1.83 13.61 26.64
C ALA A 615 -3.00 13.77 25.66
N ILE A 616 -4.24 13.66 26.13
CA ILE A 616 -5.46 13.95 25.33
C ILE A 616 -5.51 15.42 24.85
N VAL A 617 -4.95 16.36 25.62
CA VAL A 617 -4.87 17.78 25.23
C VAL A 617 -3.68 18.05 24.31
N PHE A 618 -2.53 17.42 24.60
CA PHE A 618 -1.27 17.71 23.93
C PHE A 618 -0.99 16.90 22.67
N GLY A 619 -1.55 15.69 22.51
CA GLY A 619 -1.49 14.91 21.26
C GLY A 619 -1.88 15.72 20.02
N PRO A 620 -3.16 16.16 19.89
CA PRO A 620 -3.60 17.01 18.77
C PRO A 620 -2.97 18.41 18.74
N THR A 621 -2.30 18.84 19.81
CA THR A 621 -1.61 20.15 19.88
C THR A 621 -0.16 20.05 19.38
N MET A 622 0.55 18.94 19.63
CA MET A 622 1.96 18.73 19.29
C MET A 622 2.19 17.96 17.99
N PHE A 623 1.25 17.08 17.60
CA PHE A 623 1.25 16.48 16.26
C PHE A 623 0.61 17.38 15.20
N GLY A 624 -0.03 18.48 15.61
CA GLY A 624 -0.75 19.41 14.75
C GLY A 624 -2.17 18.94 14.44
N GLN A 625 -3.10 19.89 14.31
CA GLN A 625 -4.46 19.58 13.90
C GLN A 625 -4.51 19.33 12.40
N MET A 626 -4.64 18.07 12.00
CA MET A 626 -4.99 17.74 10.62
C MET A 626 -6.36 18.37 10.31
N THR A 627 -6.39 19.39 9.45
CA THR A 627 -7.66 19.86 8.88
C THR A 627 -8.33 18.67 8.19
N PRO A 628 -9.66 18.50 8.32
CA PRO A 628 -10.36 17.41 7.65
C PRO A 628 -10.44 17.70 6.14
N SER A 629 -9.34 17.48 5.44
CA SER A 629 -9.35 17.29 4.00
C SER A 629 -10.24 16.08 3.72
N THR A 630 -11.41 16.31 3.13
CA THR A 630 -12.20 15.22 2.55
C THR A 630 -11.33 14.53 1.51
N GLY A 631 -10.90 13.31 1.84
CA GLY A 631 -10.28 12.40 0.89
C GLY A 631 -11.21 12.18 -0.30
N ALA A 632 -10.60 11.83 -1.41
CA ALA A 632 -11.28 11.63 -2.69
C ALA A 632 -12.26 10.43 -2.70
N ASP A 633 -12.41 9.71 -1.59
CA ASP A 633 -13.23 8.51 -1.38
C ASP A 633 -14.52 8.76 -0.58
N GLY A 634 -14.84 10.02 -0.24
CA GLY A 634 -15.89 10.39 0.72
C GLY A 634 -15.59 9.98 2.17
N GLN A 635 -14.59 9.12 2.37
CA GLN A 635 -14.10 8.63 3.65
C GLN A 635 -13.21 9.69 4.32
N VAL A 636 -13.48 9.97 5.61
CA VAL A 636 -12.74 10.98 6.38
C VAL A 636 -11.38 10.42 6.81
N THR A 637 -10.40 10.47 5.91
CA THR A 637 -8.98 10.12 6.15
C THR A 637 -8.22 11.18 6.96
N GLY A 638 -8.93 11.88 7.86
CA GLY A 638 -8.42 12.97 8.70
C GLY A 638 -8.10 12.53 10.13
N GLY A 639 -6.99 11.81 10.33
CA GLY A 639 -6.29 11.63 11.62
C GLY A 639 -6.98 10.91 12.78
N LEU A 640 -8.31 10.71 12.74
CA LEU A 640 -9.10 10.17 13.86
C LEU A 640 -8.69 8.75 14.30
N GLY A 641 -8.23 7.91 13.37
CA GLY A 641 -7.73 6.56 13.67
C GLY A 641 -6.33 6.52 14.30
N ASP A 642 -5.58 7.62 14.22
CA ASP A 642 -4.25 7.77 14.83
C ASP A 642 -4.29 8.60 16.12
N MET A 643 -5.35 9.37 16.36
CA MET A 643 -5.54 10.18 17.59
C MET A 643 -5.29 9.38 18.90
N PRO A 644 -5.76 8.12 19.05
CA PRO A 644 -5.44 7.32 20.25
C PRO A 644 -3.94 7.01 20.37
N CYS A 645 -3.26 6.76 19.24
CA CYS A 645 -1.83 6.48 19.19
C CYS A 645 -0.99 7.74 19.42
N GLN A 646 -1.44 8.90 18.93
CA GLN A 646 -0.84 10.21 19.21
C GLN A 646 -0.92 10.53 20.72
N ASN A 647 -2.08 10.32 21.33
CA ASN A 647 -2.23 10.48 22.79
C ASN A 647 -1.33 9.47 23.54
N LEU A 648 -1.30 8.20 23.15
CA LEU A 648 -0.45 7.18 23.77
C LEU A 648 1.06 7.45 23.58
N ALA A 649 1.47 8.10 22.48
CA ALA A 649 2.84 8.56 22.26
C ALA A 649 3.21 9.64 23.30
N ILE A 650 2.39 10.69 23.43
CA ILE A 650 2.61 11.75 24.42
C ILE A 650 2.57 11.20 25.84
N GLU A 651 1.62 10.32 26.17
CA GLU A 651 1.53 9.71 27.50
C GLU A 651 2.74 8.84 27.82
N THR A 652 3.24 8.05 26.86
CA THR A 652 4.45 7.22 27.07
C THR A 652 5.71 8.06 27.19
N ILE A 653 5.86 9.13 26.38
CA ILE A 653 7.00 10.07 26.45
C ILE A 653 6.98 10.82 27.80
N LEU A 654 5.81 11.26 28.27
CA LEU A 654 5.66 11.97 29.55
C LEU A 654 5.88 11.04 30.77
N LYS A 655 5.45 9.78 30.66
CA LYS A 655 5.69 8.71 31.66
C LYS A 655 7.17 8.38 31.82
N HIS A 656 7.93 8.42 30.72
CA HIS A 656 9.37 8.15 30.67
C HIS A 656 10.21 9.42 30.46
N TYR A 657 9.73 10.57 30.96
CA TYR A 657 10.39 11.86 30.77
C TYR A 657 11.86 11.86 31.24
N THR A 658 12.14 11.28 32.40
CA THR A 658 13.50 11.08 32.92
C THR A 658 14.34 10.28 31.94
N ASP A 659 13.87 9.08 31.59
CA ASP A 659 14.59 8.07 30.81
C ASP A 659 14.87 8.50 29.34
N ILE A 660 14.20 9.55 28.86
CA ILE A 660 14.30 10.09 27.49
C ILE A 660 15.06 11.42 27.44
N PHE A 661 15.05 12.21 28.52
CA PHE A 661 15.54 13.61 28.49
C PHE A 661 16.50 14.00 29.61
N VAL A 662 16.70 13.18 30.65
CA VAL A 662 17.58 13.50 31.79
C VAL A 662 18.72 12.47 31.81
N ASP A 663 19.93 12.92 31.51
CA ASP A 663 21.12 12.07 31.58
C ASP A 663 21.48 11.76 33.04
N GLU A 664 22.00 10.56 33.31
CA GLU A 664 22.43 10.10 34.66
C GLU A 664 23.52 10.98 35.30
N SER A 665 24.06 11.97 34.58
CA SER A 665 25.02 12.97 35.05
C SER A 665 24.42 14.27 35.61
N GLU A 666 23.11 14.49 35.53
CA GLU A 666 22.46 15.71 36.06
C GLU A 666 21.99 15.58 37.54
N GLU A 667 22.12 14.41 38.17
CA GLU A 667 21.84 14.21 39.61
C GLU A 667 23.08 14.47 40.51
N THR A 668 23.48 15.74 40.67
CA THR A 668 24.46 16.19 41.71
C THR A 668 24.16 17.57 42.29
#